data_AF-A0A6N4X1X1-F1
#
_entry.id   AF-A0A6N4X1X1-F1
#
_cell.length_a   1.000
_cell.length_b   1.000
_cell.length_c   1.000
_cell.angle_alpha   90.00
_cell.angle_beta   90.00
_cell.angle_gamma   90.00
#
_symmetry.space_group_name_H-M   'P 1'
#
loop_
_entity.id
_entity.type
_entity.pdbx_description
1 polymer ?
#
loop_
_entity_poly.entity_id
_entity_poly.type
_entity_poly.pdbx_seq_one_letter_code
_entity_poly.pdbx_strand_id
1 'polypeptide(L)'
;MKNKLWLFLGMLLFCISSKFSSQTYQLTGNPINTTGWTIIPNATATGDFIKLTANLLNQTGGIKLNEPINLKFCEKWKVEFDFEIVGSNSFRGDGLSFWYLSNPPTSFVDGAGLGLPPNSNGLMVGFDIFNNMANQIPFSTTAMSKVHVLYGSNNQFTGNLDSDYNIEFNNTPGSTYHTPDLNSTIPFVGSGYRHVEVNGQIDPVNNANWIITIKIDNTTVVNQSFQPSGSAVGMTQGYFGFSGATGGATAEHSIKNVKVYVDKIPTLQNIANTTLCIDPITGNANVDLTSFNSQFVNNPNNYTFSYFIQGSNTPITNPTSFQLSTDTTVSVIISDPSSSLCDNGDPKIYLTITPGIPPVITSSSPTICFGGSVILTSNQSTGNLWSTGETTQSITITTPGTYTLTNSNGTCVSNPASIIITEETDPNVQITGNLNLCQATSTLLTASANGTGNTFVWSNGATTANNTVTSPGIYTVTVTASSGCQYQKSVTVTAEPLITINIAPPLPITCTNPQVTLDATNSVYQSGATFLWTSASGGNIVSGANTLTPLVNAGGVYTLTITNPGLLTCAKQSSVAVAENLNPPVISLSSSALTICEGDSVILTASGGVTYNWVGLSGTGNTQTVTPTSTTTYMVTGIGTNGCISTPATITINVVPKIISPLHNIEICQGDSAILDAGSGSNYTYMWNTGANTQTINVTLPGTYTVTINNGGCSDAFTAIVSYILAPEILDVIYKDNSLTINAKNHGTISLEYSIDGGVTWQASNVFYNVFKNTKYSIYVRNKGVLCYSAIDYYTFFMTNVITPNDDGINDVIDFTTISKYKNFSGNIFDRYGAAVFKVSSQNPIWNGKYLGRPLPTATYWYELSWEDNVSKKTTHTSGWVLLKNRD
;
A
#
# COMPACT_ATOMS: atom_id res chain seq x y z
N MET A 1 -0.97 64.84 101.82
CA MET A 1 -1.20 64.24 103.17
C MET A 1 -0.88 62.76 103.03
N LYS A 2 0.21 62.23 103.60
CA LYS A 2 0.51 61.91 105.02
C LYS A 2 -0.26 60.69 105.58
N ASN A 3 0.52 59.79 106.18
CA ASN A 3 0.24 58.65 107.07
C ASN A 3 0.31 57.27 106.37
N LYS A 4 1.05 56.25 106.84
CA LYS A 4 1.78 55.98 108.12
C LYS A 4 3.16 55.36 107.74
N LEU A 5 4.29 55.54 108.43
CA LEU A 5 4.67 55.34 109.83
C LEU A 5 4.63 53.86 110.33
N TRP A 6 5.82 53.23 110.29
CA TRP A 6 6.33 52.09 111.09
C TRP A 6 5.74 50.67 110.93
N LEU A 7 6.63 49.71 110.65
CA LEU A 7 6.83 48.54 111.53
C LEU A 7 8.24 47.90 111.34
N PHE A 8 9.04 47.97 112.41
CA PHE A 8 9.94 46.96 112.97
C PHE A 8 10.77 46.00 112.08
N LEU A 9 12.09 46.26 112.07
CA LEU A 9 13.15 45.36 112.56
C LEU A 9 12.84 43.84 112.57
N GLY A 10 13.34 43.07 111.60
CA GLY A 10 13.21 41.61 111.69
C GLY A 10 13.52 40.70 110.50
N MET A 11 14.51 40.97 109.63
CA MET A 11 15.22 39.88 108.93
C MET A 11 16.53 40.34 108.28
N LEU A 12 17.64 39.83 108.80
CA LEU A 12 18.93 39.74 108.13
C LEU A 12 19.14 38.24 107.79
N LEU A 13 19.94 37.95 106.75
CA LEU A 13 20.22 36.62 106.16
C LEU A 13 19.12 36.00 105.28
N PHE A 14 19.30 36.11 103.97
CA PHE A 14 19.62 34.96 103.12
C PHE A 14 20.53 35.40 101.95
N CYS A 15 21.40 34.51 101.47
CA CYS A 15 22.54 34.84 100.60
C CYS A 15 22.56 34.04 99.27
N ILE A 16 22.91 34.73 98.17
CA ILE A 16 23.81 34.29 97.07
C ILE A 16 23.33 33.32 95.94
N SER A 17 23.56 33.77 94.68
CA SER A 17 23.88 33.07 93.39
C SER A 17 22.83 32.47 92.41
N SER A 18 23.13 32.62 91.09
CA SER A 18 22.51 31.93 89.92
C SER A 18 23.37 32.04 88.61
N LYS A 19 23.39 31.01 87.72
CA LYS A 19 24.07 30.90 86.37
C LYS A 19 23.27 29.97 85.38
N PHE A 20 23.52 29.91 84.03
CA PHE A 20 22.67 29.23 82.96
C PHE A 20 23.41 28.50 81.73
N SER A 21 22.75 27.73 80.80
CA SER A 21 23.33 26.82 79.67
C SER A 21 22.34 26.23 78.53
N SER A 22 22.69 25.21 77.66
CA SER A 22 22.15 24.83 76.25
C SER A 22 21.70 23.31 75.85
N GLN A 23 21.46 22.89 74.55
CA GLN A 23 20.69 21.65 74.00
C GLN A 23 21.07 20.97 72.57
N THR A 24 20.65 19.70 72.20
CA THR A 24 20.94 18.86 70.92
C THR A 24 20.02 17.56 70.67
N TYR A 25 19.93 16.89 69.46
CA TYR A 25 19.08 15.67 69.07
C TYR A 25 19.74 14.54 68.14
N GLN A 26 19.34 13.22 68.14
CA GLN A 26 19.98 12.07 67.34
C GLN A 26 19.16 10.74 67.01
N LEU A 27 19.68 9.83 66.12
CA LEU A 27 19.34 8.38 65.87
C LEU A 27 20.60 7.48 65.69
N THR A 28 20.88 6.51 66.59
CA THR A 28 22.01 5.55 66.48
C THR A 28 21.79 4.25 67.29
N GLY A 29 22.62 3.20 67.11
CA GLY A 29 22.68 2.01 67.99
C GLY A 29 22.64 0.64 67.27
N ASN A 30 22.89 -0.46 68.00
CA ASN A 30 22.66 -1.85 67.53
C ASN A 30 22.13 -2.73 68.70
N PRO A 31 20.83 -3.09 68.74
CA PRO A 31 19.79 -2.67 67.80
C PRO A 31 19.58 -1.15 67.83
N ILE A 32 19.15 -0.58 66.70
CA ILE A 32 19.00 0.86 66.50
C ILE A 32 17.94 1.48 67.42
N ASN A 33 18.26 2.60 68.08
CA ASN A 33 17.36 3.31 68.98
C ASN A 33 16.48 4.32 68.22
N THR A 34 15.15 4.16 68.30
CA THR A 34 14.16 5.00 67.62
C THR A 34 13.38 5.93 68.57
N THR A 35 13.88 6.20 69.78
CA THR A 35 13.20 7.08 70.75
C THR A 35 13.06 8.50 70.19
N GLY A 36 11.84 9.04 70.19
CA GLY A 36 11.53 10.33 69.56
C GLY A 36 11.26 10.28 68.05
N TRP A 37 11.25 9.08 67.47
CA TRP A 37 10.98 8.82 66.06
C TRP A 37 9.88 7.77 65.88
N THR A 38 9.17 7.81 64.76
CA THR A 38 8.05 6.91 64.45
C THR A 38 8.31 6.16 63.15
N ILE A 39 8.42 4.82 63.21
CA ILE A 39 8.48 3.92 62.03
C ILE A 39 7.08 3.75 61.45
N ILE A 40 6.99 3.68 60.12
CA ILE A 40 5.75 3.59 59.35
C ILE A 40 5.68 2.19 58.69
N PRO A 41 4.51 1.55 58.54
CA PRO A 41 4.39 0.14 58.15
C PRO A 41 5.17 -0.28 56.90
N ASN A 42 5.49 -1.59 56.83
CA ASN A 42 6.37 -2.27 55.87
C ASN A 42 7.89 -1.97 56.00
N ALA A 43 8.30 -0.86 56.63
CA ALA A 43 9.68 -0.69 57.09
C ALA A 43 9.96 -1.44 58.41
N THR A 44 11.20 -1.90 58.63
CA THR A 44 11.59 -2.65 59.83
C THR A 44 12.97 -2.24 60.39
N ALA A 45 13.07 -2.12 61.71
CA ALA A 45 14.37 -1.97 62.39
C ALA A 45 15.07 -3.34 62.47
N THR A 46 16.22 -3.46 61.80
CA THR A 46 16.96 -4.73 61.66
C THR A 46 18.41 -4.51 62.03
N GLY A 47 18.84 -4.99 63.20
CA GLY A 47 20.20 -4.74 63.69
C GLY A 47 20.49 -3.25 63.87
N ASP A 48 21.58 -2.76 63.27
CA ASP A 48 22.03 -1.36 63.36
C ASP A 48 21.42 -0.42 62.31
N PHE A 49 20.46 -0.89 61.51
CA PHE A 49 19.85 -0.11 60.43
C PHE A 49 18.32 -0.20 60.38
N ILE A 50 17.71 0.76 59.69
CA ILE A 50 16.30 0.69 59.27
C ILE A 50 16.27 0.19 57.84
N LYS A 51 15.60 -0.95 57.60
CA LYS A 51 15.23 -1.42 56.27
C LYS A 51 13.93 -0.74 55.85
N LEU A 52 13.98 0.03 54.76
CA LEU A 52 12.82 0.76 54.24
C LEU A 52 11.94 -0.13 53.36
N THR A 53 12.55 -0.93 52.47
CA THR A 53 11.86 -1.97 51.68
C THR A 53 12.75 -3.20 51.52
N ALA A 54 12.15 -4.37 51.33
CA ALA A 54 12.86 -5.58 50.87
C ALA A 54 12.88 -5.65 49.34
N ASN A 55 13.80 -6.45 48.77
CA ASN A 55 13.88 -6.71 47.33
C ASN A 55 12.73 -7.63 46.84
N LEU A 56 11.51 -7.10 46.84
CA LEU A 56 10.25 -7.72 46.40
C LEU A 56 9.42 -6.67 45.63
N LEU A 57 8.43 -7.13 44.86
CA LEU A 57 7.52 -6.27 44.09
C LEU A 57 6.61 -5.43 45.01
N ASN A 58 6.30 -4.21 44.58
CA ASN A 58 5.29 -3.31 45.15
C ASN A 58 5.39 -3.13 46.69
N GLN A 59 6.54 -2.63 47.18
CA GLN A 59 6.80 -2.36 48.59
C GLN A 59 6.98 -0.87 48.86
N THR A 60 6.69 -0.42 50.09
CA THR A 60 6.87 0.97 50.56
C THR A 60 7.34 1.01 52.02
N GLY A 61 7.89 2.13 52.50
CA GLY A 61 8.22 2.31 53.92
C GLY A 61 8.81 3.69 54.27
N GLY A 62 8.85 4.05 55.56
CA GLY A 62 9.38 5.35 56.02
C GLY A 62 9.50 5.55 57.54
N ILE A 63 10.09 6.68 57.96
CA ILE A 63 10.34 7.06 59.36
C ILE A 63 10.42 8.60 59.54
N LYS A 64 9.96 9.15 60.67
CA LYS A 64 9.99 10.61 60.96
C LYS A 64 10.30 11.00 62.41
N LEU A 65 10.84 12.20 62.62
CA LEU A 65 11.03 12.85 63.93
C LEU A 65 9.68 13.34 64.52
N ASN A 66 9.55 13.34 65.84
CA ASN A 66 8.30 13.69 66.52
C ASN A 66 8.11 15.20 66.77
N GLU A 67 9.17 15.98 67.03
CA GLU A 67 9.07 17.41 67.40
C GLU A 67 9.54 18.35 66.27
N PRO A 68 8.86 19.49 66.04
CA PRO A 68 9.19 20.42 64.96
C PRO A 68 10.09 21.60 65.38
N ILE A 69 11.08 21.96 64.56
CA ILE A 69 12.13 22.95 64.90
C ILE A 69 11.92 24.29 64.18
N ASN A 70 12.14 25.42 64.88
CA ASN A 70 12.13 26.77 64.29
C ASN A 70 13.57 27.27 64.05
N LEU A 71 13.96 27.36 62.79
CA LEU A 71 15.34 27.69 62.37
C LEU A 71 15.53 29.17 62.01
N LYS A 72 14.59 30.06 62.37
CA LYS A 72 14.57 31.47 61.96
C LYS A 72 15.50 32.39 62.76
N PHE A 73 15.79 32.07 64.02
CA PHE A 73 16.59 32.92 64.92
C PHE A 73 18.02 32.42 65.13
N CYS A 74 18.44 31.40 64.37
CA CYS A 74 19.75 30.80 64.43
C CYS A 74 20.43 30.99 63.08
N GLU A 75 21.64 31.56 63.07
CA GLU A 75 22.31 31.88 61.79
C GLU A 75 22.77 30.62 61.01
N LYS A 76 22.88 29.44 61.67
CA LYS A 76 23.39 28.17 61.09
C LYS A 76 22.76 26.91 61.72
N TRP A 77 22.61 25.82 60.96
CA TRP A 77 22.22 24.48 61.40
C TRP A 77 22.81 23.33 60.53
N LYS A 78 22.76 22.06 60.98
CA LYS A 78 23.35 20.88 60.29
C LYS A 78 22.59 19.55 60.54
N VAL A 79 22.59 18.64 59.55
CA VAL A 79 22.18 17.21 59.62
C VAL A 79 23.20 16.29 58.89
N GLU A 80 23.29 15.00 59.24
CA GLU A 80 24.18 13.96 58.66
C GLU A 80 23.53 12.55 58.75
N PHE A 81 23.77 11.60 57.82
CA PHE A 81 23.22 10.20 57.78
C PHE A 81 23.94 9.25 56.77
N ASP A 82 23.63 7.93 56.74
CA ASP A 82 24.15 6.93 55.77
C ASP A 82 23.04 6.10 55.05
N PHE A 83 23.23 5.63 53.80
CA PHE A 83 22.27 4.76 53.04
C PHE A 83 22.90 3.66 52.15
N GLU A 84 22.15 2.58 51.83
CA GLU A 84 22.54 1.45 50.93
C GLU A 84 21.38 1.02 50.00
N ILE A 85 21.68 0.57 48.76
CA ILE A 85 20.71 0.05 47.77
C ILE A 85 21.24 -1.21 47.05
N VAL A 86 20.51 -2.34 47.10
CA VAL A 86 20.98 -3.65 46.56
C VAL A 86 19.92 -4.37 45.70
N GLY A 87 20.30 -4.89 44.52
CA GLY A 87 19.45 -5.74 43.68
C GLY A 87 20.23 -6.63 42.70
N SER A 88 19.80 -7.88 42.53
CA SER A 88 20.58 -8.99 41.93
C SER A 88 20.21 -9.37 40.49
N ASN A 89 19.21 -8.74 39.90
CA ASN A 89 18.67 -8.95 38.56
C ASN A 89 18.82 -7.68 37.68
N SER A 90 18.63 -7.81 36.36
CA SER A 90 18.94 -6.73 35.39
C SER A 90 17.85 -5.65 35.24
N PHE A 91 16.83 -5.64 36.10
CA PHE A 91 15.71 -4.69 36.07
C PHE A 91 15.37 -4.32 37.53
N ARG A 92 15.76 -3.12 37.96
CA ARG A 92 15.82 -2.70 39.39
C ARG A 92 15.28 -1.30 39.57
N GLY A 93 14.51 -1.07 40.63
CA GLY A 93 13.89 0.20 40.97
C GLY A 93 13.33 0.20 42.41
N ASP A 94 12.92 1.34 42.97
CA ASP A 94 12.87 2.66 42.31
C ASP A 94 13.74 3.71 43.05
N GLY A 95 13.73 3.72 44.39
CA GLY A 95 14.68 4.53 45.18
C GLY A 95 14.19 4.95 46.57
N LEU A 96 14.84 5.97 47.14
CA LEU A 96 14.57 6.49 48.50
C LEU A 96 14.63 8.03 48.59
N SER A 97 14.20 8.62 49.71
CA SER A 97 14.16 10.08 49.93
C SER A 97 14.43 10.53 51.39
N PHE A 98 15.06 11.69 51.55
CA PHE A 98 15.18 12.48 52.80
C PHE A 98 14.32 13.76 52.70
N TRP A 99 13.79 14.27 53.80
CA TRP A 99 12.97 15.49 53.77
C TRP A 99 12.87 16.26 55.11
N TYR A 100 12.53 17.55 54.99
CA TYR A 100 12.10 18.48 56.04
C TYR A 100 10.78 19.14 55.62
N LEU A 101 9.65 18.65 56.14
CA LEU A 101 8.30 18.99 55.67
C LEU A 101 7.48 19.76 56.71
N SER A 102 6.57 20.61 56.23
CA SER A 102 5.53 21.22 57.06
C SER A 102 4.35 20.27 57.31
N ASN A 103 4.09 19.33 56.38
CA ASN A 103 3.05 18.31 56.45
C ASN A 103 3.60 16.88 56.18
N PRO A 104 4.18 16.20 57.17
CA PRO A 104 4.76 14.87 56.97
C PRO A 104 3.69 13.79 56.65
N PRO A 105 3.93 12.87 55.70
CA PRO A 105 2.98 11.82 55.31
C PRO A 105 2.59 10.82 56.41
N THR A 106 1.37 10.29 56.30
CA THR A 106 0.85 9.17 57.13
C THR A 106 0.69 7.85 56.37
N SER A 107 0.73 7.89 55.03
CA SER A 107 0.71 6.73 54.13
C SER A 107 1.61 7.02 52.91
N PHE A 108 2.24 5.98 52.38
CA PHE A 108 3.31 6.07 51.38
C PHE A 108 2.89 5.39 50.08
N VAL A 109 3.38 5.89 48.95
CA VAL A 109 3.05 5.41 47.60
C VAL A 109 4.19 4.56 47.02
N ASP A 110 3.84 3.54 46.25
CA ASP A 110 4.79 2.65 45.59
C ASP A 110 5.32 3.24 44.26
N GLY A 111 6.27 2.53 43.64
CA GLY A 111 6.84 2.92 42.36
C GLY A 111 7.56 4.27 42.35
N ALA A 112 7.31 5.04 41.28
CA ALA A 112 7.96 6.30 40.95
C ALA A 112 7.84 7.39 42.02
N GLY A 113 6.90 7.30 42.98
CA GLY A 113 6.80 8.30 44.05
C GLY A 113 7.95 8.30 45.06
N LEU A 114 8.84 7.30 45.05
CA LEU A 114 9.92 7.10 46.04
C LEU A 114 9.42 7.13 47.49
N GLY A 115 8.18 6.67 47.70
CA GLY A 115 7.43 6.73 48.95
C GLY A 115 6.59 8.00 49.16
N LEU A 116 6.91 9.13 48.52
CA LEU A 116 6.32 10.44 48.84
C LEU A 116 4.97 10.68 48.16
N PRO A 117 3.87 10.89 48.91
CA PRO A 117 2.56 11.14 48.34
C PRO A 117 2.44 12.58 47.79
N PRO A 118 1.35 12.85 47.05
CA PRO A 118 1.07 14.14 46.44
C PRO A 118 0.74 15.20 47.50
N ASN A 119 1.03 16.46 47.21
CA ASN A 119 0.86 17.62 48.08
C ASN A 119 1.75 17.62 49.34
N SER A 120 2.85 16.86 49.35
CA SER A 120 3.92 16.99 50.36
C SER A 120 4.63 18.34 50.18
N ASN A 121 4.83 19.12 51.26
CA ASN A 121 5.31 20.51 51.21
C ASN A 121 6.53 20.76 52.12
N GLY A 122 7.66 21.15 51.53
CA GLY A 122 8.89 21.46 52.26
C GLY A 122 10.13 21.06 51.46
N LEU A 123 11.28 20.93 52.12
CA LEU A 123 12.51 20.46 51.48
C LEU A 123 12.47 18.92 51.38
N MET A 124 12.76 18.39 50.19
CA MET A 124 12.78 16.97 49.85
C MET A 124 14.03 16.70 49.01
N VAL A 125 14.63 15.52 49.17
CA VAL A 125 15.83 15.05 48.46
C VAL A 125 15.62 13.56 48.14
N GLY A 126 15.19 13.25 46.93
CA GLY A 126 15.12 11.90 46.39
C GLY A 126 16.46 11.41 45.84
N PHE A 127 16.67 10.10 45.90
CA PHE A 127 17.80 9.35 45.35
C PHE A 127 17.22 8.22 44.51
N ASP A 128 17.19 8.43 43.20
CA ASP A 128 16.39 7.67 42.23
C ASP A 128 17.30 6.79 41.35
N ILE A 129 16.87 5.56 41.07
CA ILE A 129 17.59 4.59 40.23
C ILE A 129 16.82 4.12 38.98
N PHE A 130 15.56 4.55 38.78
CA PHE A 130 14.71 4.09 37.66
C PHE A 130 14.10 5.25 36.87
N ASN A 131 14.30 5.28 35.55
CA ASN A 131 13.87 6.40 34.70
C ASN A 131 12.42 6.22 34.21
N ASN A 132 11.52 7.16 34.56
CA ASN A 132 10.08 7.03 34.30
C ASN A 132 9.56 7.76 33.04
N MET A 133 10.40 8.33 32.16
CA MET A 133 9.90 9.16 31.04
C MET A 133 9.17 8.39 29.91
N ALA A 134 7.97 8.86 29.55
CA ALA A 134 6.91 8.02 29.01
C ALA A 134 6.49 8.22 27.54
N ASN A 135 7.27 8.95 26.72
CA ASN A 135 7.00 9.12 25.27
C ASN A 135 7.94 8.32 24.34
N GLN A 136 8.65 7.32 24.88
CA GLN A 136 9.21 6.24 24.08
C GLN A 136 8.54 4.92 24.47
N ILE A 137 7.69 4.40 23.58
CA ILE A 137 7.38 2.97 23.52
C ILE A 137 8.40 2.33 22.55
N PRO A 138 9.03 1.20 22.90
CA PRO A 138 8.94 0.53 24.21
C PRO A 138 9.68 1.33 25.29
N PHE A 139 9.09 1.38 26.50
CA PHE A 139 9.63 2.12 27.64
C PHE A 139 11.09 1.72 27.91
N SER A 140 11.97 2.73 28.00
CA SER A 140 13.43 2.54 28.04
C SER A 140 13.87 1.83 29.32
N THR A 141 14.40 0.61 29.19
CA THR A 141 14.89 -0.22 30.32
C THR A 141 16.28 0.23 30.84
N THR A 142 16.53 1.53 30.94
CA THR A 142 17.83 2.10 31.34
C THR A 142 17.81 2.56 32.80
N ALA A 143 18.63 1.91 33.62
CA ALA A 143 18.84 2.27 35.03
C ALA A 143 19.70 3.55 35.18
N MET A 144 19.42 4.33 36.21
CA MET A 144 20.12 5.60 36.51
C MET A 144 20.60 5.68 37.96
N SER A 145 21.17 6.82 38.36
CA SER A 145 21.42 7.22 39.75
C SER A 145 21.38 8.74 39.82
N LYS A 146 20.28 9.32 40.30
CA LYS A 146 20.09 10.78 40.34
C LYS A 146 19.63 11.29 41.69
N VAL A 147 20.12 12.47 42.09
CA VAL A 147 19.59 13.21 43.24
C VAL A 147 18.56 14.22 42.76
N HIS A 148 17.35 14.14 43.31
CA HIS A 148 16.21 15.00 43.00
C HIS A 148 15.86 15.83 44.24
N VAL A 149 16.35 17.07 44.33
CA VAL A 149 15.93 18.01 45.38
C VAL A 149 14.65 18.73 44.95
N LEU A 150 13.74 18.97 45.89
CA LEU A 150 12.57 19.83 45.76
C LEU A 150 12.37 20.59 47.08
N TYR A 151 12.52 21.91 47.10
CA TYR A 151 12.01 22.74 48.20
C TYR A 151 10.65 23.32 47.82
N GLY A 152 9.58 22.55 47.97
CA GLY A 152 8.26 22.99 47.53
C GLY A 152 7.15 21.97 47.71
N SER A 153 6.08 22.12 46.92
CA SER A 153 4.95 21.19 46.84
C SER A 153 5.19 20.09 45.81
N ASN A 154 5.05 18.82 46.21
CA ASN A 154 5.09 17.66 45.32
C ASN A 154 3.74 17.51 44.57
N ASN A 155 3.70 17.72 43.25
CA ASN A 155 2.44 17.84 42.49
C ASN A 155 2.04 16.58 41.69
N GLN A 156 0.76 16.48 41.31
CA GLN A 156 0.25 15.42 40.42
C GLN A 156 0.52 15.73 38.94
N PHE A 157 0.92 14.71 38.18
CA PHE A 157 1.02 14.79 36.73
C PHE A 157 -0.21 14.16 36.03
N THR A 158 -0.64 14.75 34.91
CA THR A 158 -1.77 14.23 34.09
C THR A 158 -1.35 14.17 32.62
N GLY A 159 -0.95 12.99 32.12
CA GLY A 159 -0.51 12.87 30.73
C GLY A 159 -0.02 11.50 30.23
N ASN A 160 0.01 10.44 31.04
CA ASN A 160 0.34 9.09 30.56
C ASN A 160 -0.47 8.00 31.29
N LEU A 161 -0.23 6.73 30.95
CA LEU A 161 -1.06 5.58 31.31
C LEU A 161 -0.89 5.05 32.75
N ASP A 162 -0.05 5.68 33.56
CA ASP A 162 0.01 5.44 35.00
C ASP A 162 -0.11 6.76 35.78
N SER A 163 -0.64 6.68 37.00
CA SER A 163 -0.90 7.86 37.84
C SER A 163 0.36 8.29 38.59
N ASP A 164 1.40 8.69 37.86
CA ASP A 164 2.72 8.93 38.44
C ASP A 164 2.86 10.32 39.09
N TYR A 165 3.17 10.30 40.39
CA TYR A 165 3.44 11.46 41.24
C TYR A 165 4.92 11.44 41.69
N ASN A 166 5.86 11.60 40.75
CA ASN A 166 7.31 11.50 41.02
C ASN A 166 7.96 12.87 41.30
N ILE A 167 8.88 12.93 42.27
CA ILE A 167 9.80 14.05 42.48
C ILE A 167 10.66 14.35 41.24
N GLU A 168 10.98 13.36 40.39
CA GLU A 168 11.64 13.52 39.07
C GLU A 168 10.85 14.43 38.10
N PHE A 169 9.52 14.46 38.19
CA PHE A 169 8.68 15.29 37.32
C PHE A 169 8.37 16.66 37.91
N ASN A 170 8.72 16.90 39.17
CA ASN A 170 8.62 18.22 39.75
C ASN A 170 9.75 19.07 39.17
N ASN A 171 9.39 19.93 38.22
CA ASN A 171 10.32 20.82 37.51
C ASN A 171 10.18 22.30 37.94
N THR A 172 9.60 22.55 39.11
CA THR A 172 9.38 23.88 39.72
C THR A 172 10.72 24.64 39.91
N PRO A 173 11.09 25.57 39.01
CA PRO A 173 12.48 26.03 38.92
C PRO A 173 12.95 26.75 40.19
N GLY A 174 14.21 26.56 40.58
CA GLY A 174 14.80 27.17 41.79
C GLY A 174 14.42 26.48 43.11
N SER A 175 13.28 25.78 43.12
CA SER A 175 12.93 24.81 44.17
C SER A 175 13.41 23.41 43.84
N THR A 176 13.30 23.02 42.57
CA THR A 176 13.66 21.67 42.11
C THR A 176 15.02 21.65 41.47
N TYR A 177 15.77 20.58 41.73
CA TYR A 177 17.00 20.28 41.05
C TYR A 177 17.16 18.78 40.87
N HIS A 178 17.49 18.36 39.66
CA HIS A 178 17.75 16.97 39.34
C HIS A 178 19.17 16.89 38.81
N THR A 179 20.02 16.09 39.44
CA THR A 179 21.38 15.91 38.93
C THR A 179 21.34 15.29 37.53
N PRO A 180 22.41 15.48 36.73
CA PRO A 180 22.73 14.51 35.69
C PRO A 180 22.74 13.09 36.26
N ASP A 181 22.61 12.09 35.39
CA ASP A 181 22.76 10.70 35.81
C ASP A 181 24.19 10.45 36.31
N LEU A 182 24.32 10.13 37.60
CA LEU A 182 25.57 9.87 38.31
C LEU A 182 25.96 8.39 38.25
N ASN A 183 25.21 7.52 37.57
CA ASN A 183 25.45 6.06 37.58
C ASN A 183 26.88 5.66 37.09
N SER A 184 27.53 6.51 36.29
CA SER A 184 28.92 6.32 35.85
C SER A 184 30.00 6.92 36.76
N THR A 185 29.63 7.73 37.76
CA THR A 185 30.55 8.44 38.68
C THR A 185 30.34 8.08 40.15
N ILE A 186 29.08 8.03 40.60
CA ILE A 186 28.63 7.67 41.95
C ILE A 186 27.40 6.75 41.82
N PRO A 187 27.57 5.47 41.40
CA PRO A 187 26.45 4.53 41.28
C PRO A 187 25.82 4.26 42.66
N PHE A 188 24.49 4.38 42.76
CA PHE A 188 23.79 4.17 44.03
C PHE A 188 23.58 2.68 44.34
N VAL A 189 23.50 1.83 43.32
CA VAL A 189 23.30 0.37 43.49
C VAL A 189 24.64 -0.35 43.68
N GLY A 190 24.80 -1.05 44.80
CA GLY A 190 25.98 -1.84 45.12
C GLY A 190 25.95 -2.32 46.58
N SER A 191 26.79 -3.29 46.92
CA SER A 191 26.97 -3.70 48.32
C SER A 191 27.87 -2.69 49.04
N GLY A 192 27.31 -1.90 49.96
CA GLY A 192 28.01 -0.87 50.72
C GLY A 192 27.14 0.35 51.04
N TYR A 193 27.31 0.92 52.23
CA TYR A 193 26.68 2.18 52.64
C TYR A 193 27.46 3.39 52.15
N ARG A 194 26.75 4.47 51.81
CA ARG A 194 27.27 5.80 51.45
C ARG A 194 26.90 6.83 52.50
N HIS A 195 27.83 7.71 52.85
CA HIS A 195 27.63 8.76 53.85
C HIS A 195 27.08 10.05 53.23
N VAL A 196 26.19 10.75 53.94
CA VAL A 196 25.54 11.99 53.50
C VAL A 196 25.58 13.07 54.58
N GLU A 197 26.04 14.27 54.24
CA GLU A 197 25.84 15.49 55.05
C GLU A 197 24.83 16.40 54.38
N VAL A 198 23.93 17.02 55.15
CA VAL A 198 23.00 18.07 54.70
C VAL A 198 23.14 19.28 55.63
N ASN A 199 23.91 20.28 55.21
CA ASN A 199 24.12 21.50 55.99
C ASN A 199 23.15 22.59 55.53
N GLY A 200 22.61 23.35 56.48
CA GLY A 200 21.73 24.47 56.21
C GLY A 200 22.23 25.74 56.90
N GLN A 201 22.76 26.64 56.10
CA GLN A 201 23.04 28.00 56.55
C GLN A 201 21.91 28.89 56.01
N ILE A 202 21.41 29.83 56.84
CA ILE A 202 20.66 30.99 56.33
C ILE A 202 21.56 31.58 55.26
N ASP A 203 21.16 31.48 53.99
CA ASP A 203 21.99 31.95 52.90
C ASP A 203 22.24 33.44 53.19
N PRO A 204 23.48 33.88 53.50
CA PRO A 204 23.71 35.27 53.89
C PRO A 204 23.47 36.23 52.71
N VAL A 205 23.17 35.69 51.52
CA VAL A 205 22.66 36.38 50.34
C VAL A 205 21.12 36.29 50.25
N ASN A 206 20.51 35.15 50.59
CA ASN A 206 19.06 34.92 50.55
C ASN A 206 18.53 34.41 51.90
N ASN A 207 18.31 35.28 52.88
CA ASN A 207 17.96 34.84 54.24
C ASN A 207 16.64 34.04 54.38
N ALA A 208 15.84 33.92 53.31
CA ALA A 208 14.65 33.07 53.21
C ALA A 208 14.91 31.69 52.56
N ASN A 209 16.00 31.56 51.80
CA ASN A 209 16.52 30.30 51.32
C ASN A 209 17.44 29.69 52.38
N TRP A 210 17.72 28.41 52.21
CA TRP A 210 18.90 27.80 52.79
C TRP A 210 19.85 27.42 51.66
N ILE A 211 21.13 27.74 51.84
CA ILE A 211 22.18 27.01 51.14
C ILE A 211 22.11 25.60 51.71
N ILE A 212 21.64 24.66 50.90
CA ILE A 212 21.66 23.25 51.22
C ILE A 212 22.91 22.66 50.56
N THR A 213 23.91 22.39 51.38
CA THR A 213 25.10 21.65 50.98
C THR A 213 24.86 20.17 51.24
N ILE A 214 24.65 19.39 50.18
CA ILE A 214 24.59 17.92 50.21
C ILE A 214 25.90 17.35 49.68
N LYS A 215 26.57 16.57 50.52
CA LYS A 215 27.72 15.76 50.13
C LYS A 215 27.35 14.29 50.21
N ILE A 216 27.73 13.49 49.22
CA ILE A 216 27.71 12.02 49.28
C ILE A 216 29.16 11.54 49.29
N ASP A 217 29.54 10.72 50.28
CA ASP A 217 30.91 10.24 50.50
C ASP A 217 31.93 11.40 50.49
N ASN A 218 31.58 12.49 51.20
CA ASN A 218 32.26 13.79 51.24
C ASN A 218 32.39 14.54 49.89
N THR A 219 31.90 13.97 48.78
CA THR A 219 31.81 14.62 47.48
C THR A 219 30.54 15.47 47.39
N THR A 220 30.71 16.78 47.25
CA THR A 220 29.59 17.72 47.09
C THR A 220 28.83 17.45 45.79
N VAL A 221 27.61 16.92 45.89
CA VAL A 221 26.71 16.68 44.75
C VAL A 221 25.67 17.79 44.59
N VAL A 222 25.36 18.49 45.69
CA VAL A 222 24.51 19.68 45.70
C VAL A 222 25.17 20.68 46.66
N ASN A 223 25.35 21.93 46.23
CA ASN A 223 25.70 23.01 47.15
C ASN A 223 25.11 24.30 46.61
N GLN A 224 23.82 24.45 46.84
CA GLN A 224 23.06 25.54 46.25
C GLN A 224 21.96 26.01 47.17
N SER A 225 21.64 27.29 47.00
CA SER A 225 20.52 27.95 47.63
C SER A 225 19.23 27.39 47.04
N PHE A 226 18.36 26.81 47.86
CA PHE A 226 17.04 26.37 47.42
C PHE A 226 15.97 27.36 47.85
N GLN A 227 15.12 27.72 46.90
CA GLN A 227 13.95 28.56 47.16
C GLN A 227 12.75 27.68 47.52
N PRO A 228 11.97 28.02 48.57
CA PRO A 228 10.67 27.37 48.80
C PRO A 228 9.67 27.72 47.68
N SER A 229 8.86 26.76 47.24
CA SER A 229 7.71 26.97 46.32
C SER A 229 6.42 26.31 46.80
N GLY A 230 5.31 26.61 46.12
CA GLY A 230 3.99 26.14 46.51
C GLY A 230 3.70 26.49 47.97
N SER A 231 3.20 25.53 48.75
CA SER A 231 2.91 25.72 50.18
C SER A 231 4.13 25.65 51.11
N ALA A 232 5.35 25.47 50.58
CA ALA A 232 6.57 25.65 51.38
C ALA A 232 6.92 27.15 51.58
N VAL A 233 6.38 28.05 50.75
CA VAL A 233 6.59 29.50 50.89
C VAL A 233 5.97 29.99 52.20
N GLY A 234 6.82 30.55 53.08
CA GLY A 234 6.41 31.05 54.40
C GLY A 234 6.56 30.06 55.55
N MET A 235 7.11 28.87 55.30
CA MET A 235 7.46 27.90 56.33
C MET A 235 8.50 28.47 57.31
N THR A 236 8.19 28.48 58.61
CA THR A 236 9.11 28.89 59.69
C THR A 236 9.53 27.73 60.60
N GLN A 237 8.88 26.57 60.47
CA GLN A 237 9.03 25.40 61.32
C GLN A 237 8.60 24.12 60.57
N GLY A 238 9.19 22.97 60.89
CA GLY A 238 8.90 21.68 60.24
C GLY A 238 9.57 20.46 60.88
N TYR A 239 9.39 19.29 60.24
CA TYR A 239 9.81 17.96 60.73
C TYR A 239 10.77 17.26 59.76
N PHE A 240 11.83 16.62 60.27
CA PHE A 240 12.78 15.80 59.50
C PHE A 240 12.32 14.32 59.37
N GLY A 241 12.58 13.66 58.23
CA GLY A 241 12.23 12.26 57.98
C GLY A 241 12.78 11.63 56.68
N PHE A 242 12.44 10.35 56.44
CA PHE A 242 12.93 9.51 55.33
C PHE A 242 11.88 8.51 54.80
N SER A 243 12.03 8.04 53.54
CA SER A 243 11.12 7.07 52.88
C SER A 243 11.74 6.32 51.69
N GLY A 244 11.12 5.22 51.21
CA GLY A 244 11.52 4.51 49.98
C GLY A 244 10.45 3.54 49.44
N ALA A 245 10.62 3.08 48.19
CA ALA A 245 9.63 2.27 47.45
C ALA A 245 10.21 1.31 46.38
N THR A 246 9.41 0.30 46.00
CA THR A 246 9.59 -0.56 44.82
C THR A 246 8.26 -0.73 44.07
N GLY A 247 8.32 -1.08 42.78
CA GLY A 247 7.16 -1.39 41.95
C GLY A 247 7.35 -2.69 41.17
N GLY A 248 7.17 -2.61 39.83
CA GLY A 248 7.46 -3.71 38.90
C GLY A 248 8.97 -4.01 38.73
N ALA A 249 9.82 -3.05 39.10
CA ALA A 249 11.27 -3.23 39.28
C ALA A 249 11.58 -3.21 40.79
N THR A 250 12.63 -3.92 41.22
CA THR A 250 12.86 -4.17 42.66
C THR A 250 14.30 -3.95 43.12
N ALA A 251 14.44 -3.45 44.35
CA ALA A 251 15.69 -3.37 45.11
C ALA A 251 15.38 -3.34 46.62
N GLU A 252 16.39 -3.63 47.45
CA GLU A 252 16.34 -3.40 48.91
C GLU A 252 16.98 -2.04 49.25
N HIS A 253 16.36 -1.28 50.15
CA HIS A 253 16.77 0.08 50.55
C HIS A 253 16.92 0.19 52.08
N SER A 254 18.04 0.76 52.59
CA SER A 254 18.34 0.84 54.04
C SER A 254 19.08 2.13 54.47
N ILE A 255 18.92 2.58 55.73
CA ILE A 255 19.56 3.80 56.30
C ILE A 255 20.05 3.68 57.78
N LYS A 256 21.01 4.52 58.22
CA LYS A 256 21.45 4.70 59.64
C LYS A 256 22.16 6.04 59.96
N ASN A 257 22.46 6.30 61.25
CA ASN A 257 23.35 7.36 61.84
C ASN A 257 22.98 8.89 61.73
N VAL A 258 22.02 9.47 62.51
CA VAL A 258 21.44 10.86 62.29
C VAL A 258 21.52 11.90 63.47
N LYS A 259 21.64 13.28 63.31
CA LYS A 259 21.88 14.37 64.41
C LYS A 259 21.45 15.92 64.20
N VAL A 260 21.20 16.83 65.25
CA VAL A 260 20.79 18.37 65.28
C VAL A 260 20.99 19.29 66.62
N TYR A 261 20.93 20.70 66.72
CA TYR A 261 21.38 21.69 67.87
C TYR A 261 20.76 23.20 68.06
N VAL A 262 20.71 23.98 69.27
CA VAL A 262 20.31 25.50 69.53
C VAL A 262 20.53 26.27 70.98
N ASP A 263 20.41 27.66 71.21
CA ASP A 263 20.52 28.51 72.54
C ASP A 263 20.04 30.11 72.64
N LYS A 264 19.91 30.89 73.82
CA LYS A 264 19.66 32.45 74.06
C LYS A 264 19.59 33.18 75.54
N ILE A 265 19.61 34.58 75.74
CA ILE A 265 19.54 35.56 76.98
C ILE A 265 18.37 36.71 77.09
N PRO A 266 18.14 37.55 78.21
CA PRO A 266 17.10 38.64 78.37
C PRO A 266 17.50 40.17 78.59
N THR A 267 16.66 41.13 78.12
CA THR A 267 16.84 42.64 78.15
C THR A 267 15.50 43.43 78.28
N LEU A 268 15.50 44.75 78.59
CA LEU A 268 14.26 45.59 78.59
C LEU A 268 13.81 45.94 77.16
N GLN A 269 14.73 46.46 76.37
CA GLN A 269 14.62 46.72 74.95
C GLN A 269 16.04 46.75 74.37
N ASN A 270 16.16 46.55 73.05
CA ASN A 270 17.45 46.39 72.38
C ASN A 270 17.83 47.58 71.48
N ILE A 271 17.04 48.65 71.49
CA ILE A 271 17.18 49.77 70.55
C ILE A 271 16.84 51.08 71.27
N ALA A 272 17.68 52.09 71.08
CA ALA A 272 17.39 53.50 71.32
C ALA A 272 17.78 54.31 70.08
N ASN A 273 17.04 55.38 69.77
CA ASN A 273 17.21 56.14 68.53
C ASN A 273 17.31 57.64 68.81
N THR A 274 18.11 58.36 68.03
CA THR A 274 18.03 59.82 67.90
C THR A 274 18.50 60.29 66.52
N THR A 275 18.12 61.52 66.14
CA THR A 275 18.49 62.15 64.86
C THR A 275 19.15 63.50 65.10
N LEU A 276 20.23 63.75 64.37
CA LEU A 276 21.13 64.90 64.52
C LEU A 276 21.39 65.55 63.16
N CYS A 277 21.72 66.83 63.10
CA CYS A 277 22.04 67.53 61.85
C CYS A 277 23.54 67.80 61.72
N ILE A 278 24.13 67.55 60.54
CA ILE A 278 25.48 68.03 60.21
C ILE A 278 25.44 69.54 59.96
N ASP A 279 26.38 70.25 60.59
CA ASP A 279 26.77 71.59 60.16
C ASP A 279 27.53 71.50 58.81
N PRO A 280 27.03 72.08 57.71
CA PRO A 280 27.67 71.97 56.39
C PRO A 280 29.01 72.71 56.26
N ILE A 281 29.42 73.51 57.26
CA ILE A 281 30.73 74.17 57.30
C ILE A 281 31.77 73.31 58.04
N THR A 282 31.38 72.67 59.14
CA THR A 282 32.31 71.90 60.00
C THR A 282 32.23 70.38 59.82
N GLY A 283 31.16 69.86 59.20
CA GLY A 283 30.97 68.46 58.88
C GLY A 283 30.53 67.55 60.05
N ASN A 284 30.23 68.11 61.23
CA ASN A 284 30.04 67.35 62.48
C ASN A 284 28.72 67.65 63.20
N ALA A 285 28.33 66.75 64.11
CA ALA A 285 27.24 66.85 65.09
C ALA A 285 27.69 66.30 66.47
N ASN A 286 26.98 66.62 67.56
CA ASN A 286 27.32 66.23 68.95
C ASN A 286 26.14 65.59 69.72
N VAL A 287 26.41 64.64 70.63
CA VAL A 287 25.40 63.93 71.45
C VAL A 287 25.95 63.35 72.77
N ASP A 288 25.10 63.23 73.81
CA ASP A 288 25.40 62.52 75.07
C ASP A 288 24.82 61.10 75.04
N LEU A 289 25.70 60.10 74.99
CA LEU A 289 25.37 58.67 74.94
C LEU A 289 24.96 58.08 76.28
N THR A 290 25.35 58.71 77.39
CA THR A 290 25.05 58.18 78.75
C THR A 290 23.59 58.35 79.13
N SER A 291 22.91 59.32 78.51
CA SER A 291 21.48 59.58 78.65
C SER A 291 20.58 58.38 78.29
N PHE A 292 21.08 57.42 77.50
CA PHE A 292 20.32 56.26 77.03
C PHE A 292 20.35 55.05 77.98
N ASN A 293 21.20 55.02 79.02
CA ASN A 293 21.43 53.79 79.82
C ASN A 293 20.20 53.24 80.55
N SER A 294 19.35 54.12 81.07
CA SER A 294 18.10 53.74 81.74
C SER A 294 17.08 53.11 80.79
N GLN A 295 17.31 53.17 79.48
CA GLN A 295 16.43 52.58 78.47
C GLN A 295 16.65 51.08 78.29
N PHE A 296 17.89 50.57 78.42
CA PHE A 296 18.21 49.18 78.06
C PHE A 296 18.06 48.16 79.19
N VAL A 297 18.32 48.57 80.44
CA VAL A 297 18.22 47.72 81.64
C VAL A 297 17.73 48.49 82.86
N ASN A 298 17.01 47.81 83.75
CA ASN A 298 16.57 48.37 85.03
C ASN A 298 17.76 48.58 85.97
N ASN A 299 17.76 49.69 86.72
CA ASN A 299 18.83 50.08 87.65
C ASN A 299 20.22 50.06 86.99
N PRO A 300 20.47 50.93 85.97
CA PRO A 300 21.70 50.86 85.15
C PRO A 300 23.00 50.90 85.95
N ASN A 301 23.02 51.48 87.16
CA ASN A 301 24.17 51.49 88.05
C ASN A 301 24.67 50.08 88.47
N ASN A 302 23.91 49.01 88.21
CA ASN A 302 24.30 47.62 88.48
C ASN A 302 25.13 46.98 87.35
N TYR A 303 25.21 47.59 86.17
CA TYR A 303 25.87 47.03 84.98
C TYR A 303 26.98 47.95 84.49
N THR A 304 28.01 47.37 83.86
CA THR A 304 29.04 48.16 83.17
C THR A 304 28.63 48.36 81.72
N PHE A 305 28.34 49.61 81.37
CA PHE A 305 28.08 50.03 79.99
C PHE A 305 29.38 50.43 79.31
N SER A 306 29.71 49.75 78.22
CA SER A 306 30.79 50.17 77.33
C SER A 306 30.21 50.45 75.95
N TYR A 307 30.44 51.67 75.47
CA TYR A 307 29.97 52.12 74.15
C TYR A 307 31.07 51.94 73.13
N PHE A 308 30.71 51.29 72.04
CA PHE A 308 31.58 51.13 70.89
C PHE A 308 30.83 51.68 69.69
N ILE A 309 31.48 52.53 68.90
CA ILE A 309 31.06 52.72 67.51
C ILE A 309 31.00 51.32 66.89
N GLN A 310 29.91 50.96 66.22
CA GLN A 310 29.69 49.60 65.74
C GLN A 310 30.88 49.14 64.87
N GLY A 311 31.60 48.11 65.32
CA GLY A 311 32.84 47.61 64.70
C GLY A 311 34.17 48.11 65.30
N SER A 312 34.14 49.04 66.26
CA SER A 312 35.31 49.41 67.07
C SER A 312 35.48 48.45 68.24
N ASN A 313 36.71 48.01 68.50
CA ASN A 313 37.07 47.29 69.74
C ASN A 313 37.58 48.23 70.85
N THR A 314 37.69 49.53 70.57
CA THR A 314 38.12 50.55 71.53
C THR A 314 36.91 51.32 72.06
N PRO A 315 36.70 51.40 73.39
CA PRO A 315 35.58 52.14 73.96
C PRO A 315 35.63 53.64 73.67
N ILE A 316 34.47 54.28 73.52
CA ILE A 316 34.35 55.75 73.39
C ILE A 316 34.78 56.41 74.70
N THR A 317 35.82 57.25 74.66
CA THR A 317 36.47 57.81 75.85
C THR A 317 35.76 58.99 76.50
N ASN A 318 34.85 59.67 75.79
CA ASN A 318 34.06 60.80 76.31
C ASN A 318 32.59 60.68 75.89
N PRO A 319 31.84 59.70 76.44
CA PRO A 319 30.49 59.38 75.98
C PRO A 319 29.45 60.48 76.28
N THR A 320 29.73 61.42 77.18
CA THR A 320 28.84 62.54 77.52
C THR A 320 28.85 63.69 76.51
N SER A 321 29.77 63.68 75.55
CA SER A 321 29.85 64.68 74.47
C SER A 321 30.52 64.06 73.24
N PHE A 322 29.94 62.97 72.75
CA PHE A 322 30.40 62.27 71.57
C PHE A 322 30.15 63.10 70.30
N GLN A 323 31.16 63.21 69.43
CA GLN A 323 31.06 63.90 68.14
C GLN A 323 31.02 62.89 67.00
N LEU A 324 30.20 63.15 65.99
CA LEU A 324 30.01 62.29 64.82
C LEU A 324 29.77 63.10 63.55
N SER A 325 30.34 62.65 62.44
CA SER A 325 30.22 63.25 61.10
C SER A 325 29.44 62.39 60.10
N THR A 326 29.04 61.19 60.51
CA THR A 326 28.21 60.24 59.75
C THR A 326 27.30 59.48 60.70
N ASP A 327 26.21 58.92 60.18
CA ASP A 327 25.33 58.00 60.91
C ASP A 327 26.15 56.97 61.68
N THR A 328 26.03 57.03 63.00
CA THR A 328 26.84 56.23 63.91
C THR A 328 25.93 55.35 64.73
N THR A 329 25.91 54.07 64.39
CA THR A 329 25.37 53.09 65.33
C THR A 329 26.40 52.89 66.43
N VAL A 330 25.97 53.02 67.68
CA VAL A 330 26.78 52.67 68.85
C VAL A 330 26.24 51.35 69.40
N SER A 331 27.06 50.29 69.31
CA SER A 331 26.82 49.06 70.06
C SER A 331 27.06 49.33 71.54
N VAL A 332 26.09 48.95 72.37
CA VAL A 332 26.17 49.05 73.82
C VAL A 332 26.38 47.65 74.36
N ILE A 333 27.62 47.32 74.73
CA ILE A 333 27.89 46.05 75.40
C ILE A 333 27.44 46.19 76.85
N ILE A 334 26.39 45.44 77.20
CA ILE A 334 25.89 45.31 78.58
C ILE A 334 26.48 44.04 79.15
N SER A 335 27.61 44.19 79.82
CA SER A 335 28.27 43.09 80.50
C SER A 335 27.77 42.95 81.94
N ASP A 336 27.33 41.74 82.31
CA ASP A 336 27.42 41.30 83.70
C ASP A 336 28.91 41.17 84.06
N PRO A 337 29.36 41.61 85.25
CA PRO A 337 30.76 41.50 85.67
C PRO A 337 31.37 40.08 85.76
N SER A 338 30.68 38.98 85.36
CA SER A 338 31.14 37.59 85.52
C SER A 338 31.20 36.67 84.27
N SER A 339 30.82 37.15 83.08
CA SER A 339 31.14 36.60 81.73
C SER A 339 31.08 35.07 81.51
N SER A 340 29.88 34.44 81.45
CA SER A 340 29.78 32.98 81.20
C SER A 340 28.56 32.47 80.39
N LEU A 341 28.04 33.24 79.42
CA LEU A 341 26.89 32.86 78.60
C LEU A 341 27.01 33.34 77.13
N CYS A 342 26.13 32.84 76.25
CA CYS A 342 25.92 33.40 74.90
C CYS A 342 25.45 34.85 75.02
N ASP A 343 26.18 35.79 74.41
CA ASP A 343 25.87 37.22 74.49
C ASP A 343 24.50 37.54 73.86
N ASN A 344 23.75 38.48 74.46
CA ASN A 344 22.55 38.98 73.82
C ASN A 344 22.97 40.02 72.79
N GLY A 345 22.54 39.85 71.53
CA GLY A 345 22.86 40.79 70.46
C GLY A 345 22.67 42.24 70.89
N ASP A 346 23.77 43.01 70.82
CA ASP A 346 23.96 44.30 71.47
C ASP A 346 22.70 45.18 71.43
N PRO A 347 22.25 45.76 72.55
CA PRO A 347 21.43 46.95 72.49
C PRO A 347 22.16 48.04 71.69
N LYS A 348 21.46 48.66 70.74
CA LYS A 348 22.05 49.66 69.84
C LYS A 348 21.46 51.03 70.10
N ILE A 349 22.33 52.04 70.16
CA ILE A 349 21.93 53.43 70.01
C ILE A 349 22.15 53.82 68.55
N TYR A 350 21.09 54.02 67.79
CA TYR A 350 21.17 54.54 66.42
C TYR A 350 21.21 56.07 66.46
N LEU A 351 22.40 56.63 66.22
CA LEU A 351 22.62 58.05 66.03
C LEU A 351 22.55 58.33 64.54
N THR A 352 21.34 58.60 64.04
CA THR A 352 21.17 59.00 62.64
C THR A 352 21.60 60.44 62.46
N ILE A 353 22.31 60.73 61.36
CA ILE A 353 22.62 62.10 60.99
C ILE A 353 21.90 62.41 59.68
N THR A 354 21.32 63.59 59.57
CA THR A 354 20.67 64.02 58.34
C THR A 354 21.40 65.23 57.75
N PRO A 355 22.24 65.03 56.72
CA PRO A 355 22.60 66.09 55.78
C PRO A 355 21.34 66.51 54.97
N GLY A 356 21.33 67.72 54.41
CA GLY A 356 20.31 68.08 53.43
C GLY A 356 20.37 67.12 52.23
N ILE A 357 19.29 66.38 51.99
CA ILE A 357 19.25 65.30 50.99
C ILE A 357 19.47 65.88 49.58
N PRO A 358 20.51 65.46 48.84
CA PRO A 358 20.68 65.85 47.45
C PRO A 358 19.47 65.41 46.63
N PRO A 359 18.83 66.31 45.86
CA PRO A 359 17.74 65.92 44.97
C PRO A 359 18.26 64.97 43.90
N VAL A 360 17.51 63.92 43.60
CA VAL A 360 17.94 62.93 42.61
C VAL A 360 17.57 63.44 41.23
N ILE A 361 18.58 63.54 40.35
CA ILE A 361 18.39 63.75 38.92
C ILE A 361 18.18 62.38 38.27
N THR A 362 16.99 62.10 37.77
CA THR A 362 16.73 60.94 36.90
C THR A 362 16.78 61.37 35.45
N SER A 363 17.57 60.67 34.62
CA SER A 363 17.49 60.82 33.18
C SER A 363 16.56 59.79 32.55
N SER A 364 15.90 60.14 31.44
CA SER A 364 15.16 59.19 30.61
C SER A 364 16.08 58.21 29.86
N SER A 365 17.37 58.53 29.73
CA SER A 365 18.45 57.64 29.28
C SER A 365 19.80 58.20 29.75
N PRO A 366 20.81 57.38 30.11
CA PRO A 366 22.18 57.85 30.38
C PRO A 366 22.90 58.34 29.12
N THR A 367 22.45 57.88 27.95
CA THR A 367 23.04 58.19 26.64
C THR A 367 21.95 58.78 25.74
N ILE A 368 22.22 59.92 25.10
CA ILE A 368 21.44 60.39 23.97
C ILE A 368 21.73 59.43 22.80
N CYS A 369 20.81 58.52 22.51
CA CYS A 369 20.86 57.75 21.27
C CYS A 369 20.74 58.74 20.08
N PHE A 370 21.45 58.49 19.00
CA PHE A 370 21.63 59.40 17.85
C PHE A 370 20.37 60.20 17.45
N GLY A 371 20.45 61.53 17.52
CA GLY A 371 19.35 62.45 17.17
C GLY A 371 18.22 62.57 18.21
N GLY A 372 18.35 61.92 19.37
CA GLY A 372 17.37 61.94 20.45
C GLY A 372 17.47 63.13 21.40
N SER A 373 16.73 63.03 22.50
CA SER A 373 16.82 63.95 23.64
C SER A 373 16.65 63.17 24.95
N VAL A 374 17.11 63.74 26.05
CA VAL A 374 17.00 63.16 27.39
C VAL A 374 16.25 64.14 28.28
N ILE A 375 15.26 63.64 29.03
CA ILE A 375 14.58 64.42 30.07
C ILE A 375 15.31 64.16 31.39
N LEU A 376 15.71 65.24 32.07
CA LEU A 376 16.24 65.19 33.43
C LEU A 376 15.14 65.63 34.40
N THR A 377 14.85 64.83 35.41
CA THR A 377 13.77 65.08 36.38
C THR A 377 14.30 65.01 37.81
N SER A 378 13.99 66.02 38.61
CA SER A 378 14.17 66.05 40.05
C SER A 378 13.12 65.17 40.72
N ASN A 379 13.54 64.37 41.69
CA ASN A 379 12.60 63.68 42.57
C ASN A 379 11.84 64.62 43.54
N GLN A 380 12.22 65.89 43.65
CA GLN A 380 11.54 66.89 44.48
C GLN A 380 10.62 67.77 43.63
N SER A 381 9.39 68.01 44.08
CA SER A 381 8.41 68.85 43.37
C SER A 381 8.62 70.35 43.57
N THR A 382 9.31 70.76 44.64
CA THR A 382 9.59 72.17 44.99
C THR A 382 10.99 72.33 45.58
N GLY A 383 11.53 73.55 45.53
CA GLY A 383 12.82 73.90 46.14
C GLY A 383 14.06 73.61 45.28
N ASN A 384 13.87 73.25 44.01
CA ASN A 384 14.93 72.88 43.06
C ASN A 384 15.70 74.08 42.49
N LEU A 385 16.98 73.88 42.20
CA LEU A 385 17.79 74.76 41.36
C LEU A 385 18.78 73.96 40.49
N TRP A 386 18.56 73.92 39.18
CA TRP A 386 19.40 73.23 38.20
C TRP A 386 20.61 74.07 37.78
N SER A 387 21.67 73.42 37.29
CA SER A 387 22.87 74.08 36.72
C SER A 387 22.60 74.91 35.47
N THR A 388 21.45 74.71 34.83
CA THR A 388 20.94 75.54 33.73
C THR A 388 20.32 76.86 34.23
N GLY A 389 20.12 77.02 35.54
CA GLY A 389 19.41 78.14 36.16
C GLY A 389 17.91 77.89 36.37
N GLU A 390 17.37 76.81 35.79
CA GLU A 390 15.94 76.47 35.92
C GLU A 390 15.60 75.95 37.33
N THR A 391 14.31 76.07 37.70
CA THR A 391 13.80 75.69 39.04
C THR A 391 12.60 74.72 38.97
N THR A 392 12.20 74.33 37.76
CA THR A 392 11.14 73.34 37.52
C THR A 392 11.53 71.95 38.00
N GLN A 393 10.55 71.07 38.21
CA GLN A 393 10.83 69.68 38.56
C GLN A 393 11.53 68.91 37.43
N SER A 394 11.33 69.26 36.16
CA SER A 394 11.97 68.60 35.02
C SER A 394 12.50 69.60 33.99
N ILE A 395 13.56 69.21 33.29
CA ILE A 395 14.17 69.90 32.13
C ILE A 395 14.43 68.89 31.00
N THR A 396 14.47 69.34 29.74
CA THR A 396 14.83 68.50 28.59
C THR A 396 16.16 68.97 28.01
N ILE A 397 17.05 68.03 27.70
CA ILE A 397 18.39 68.28 27.15
C ILE A 397 18.59 67.54 25.83
N THR A 398 19.37 68.15 24.92
CA THR A 398 19.67 67.61 23.58
C THR A 398 21.17 67.55 23.29
N THR A 399 22.00 67.87 24.27
CA THR A 399 23.46 67.92 24.15
C THR A 399 24.12 67.10 25.27
N PRO A 400 25.16 66.30 24.96
CA PRO A 400 25.92 65.59 25.98
C PRO A 400 26.68 66.58 26.87
N GLY A 401 26.82 66.25 28.16
CA GLY A 401 27.40 67.15 29.15
C GLY A 401 27.10 66.74 30.59
N THR A 402 27.58 67.55 31.55
CA THR A 402 27.31 67.36 32.98
C THR A 402 26.32 68.41 33.48
N TYR A 403 25.23 67.97 34.09
CA TYR A 403 24.18 68.83 34.66
C TYR A 403 24.11 68.62 36.17
N THR A 404 23.86 69.67 36.96
CA THR A 404 23.77 69.59 38.44
C THR A 404 22.47 70.16 39.00
N LEU A 405 22.14 69.84 40.26
CA LEU A 405 20.87 70.22 40.90
C LEU A 405 21.01 70.28 42.44
N THR A 406 20.51 71.34 43.08
CA THR A 406 20.38 71.45 44.56
C THR A 406 18.92 71.59 45.00
N ASN A 407 18.65 71.27 46.27
CA ASN A 407 17.33 71.42 46.91
C ASN A 407 17.44 71.97 48.34
N SER A 408 16.39 72.65 48.83
CA SER A 408 16.35 73.23 50.19
C SER A 408 14.97 73.06 50.82
N ASN A 409 14.93 72.64 52.09
CA ASN A 409 13.70 72.41 52.85
C ASN A 409 13.48 73.41 54.01
N GLY A 410 14.31 74.45 54.11
CA GLY A 410 14.22 75.52 55.11
C GLY A 410 15.01 75.29 56.41
N THR A 411 15.33 74.03 56.76
CA THR A 411 16.25 73.70 57.89
C THR A 411 17.59 73.13 57.39
N CYS A 412 17.64 72.58 56.18
CA CYS A 412 18.84 72.07 55.55
C CYS A 412 18.88 72.50 54.06
N VAL A 413 20.09 72.78 53.57
CA VAL A 413 20.38 72.92 52.13
C VAL A 413 21.13 71.67 51.68
N SER A 414 20.80 71.15 50.50
CA SER A 414 21.44 69.94 49.99
C SER A 414 22.80 70.18 49.35
N ASN A 415 23.62 69.14 49.32
CA ASN A 415 24.74 69.09 48.37
C ASN A 415 24.18 69.03 46.93
N PRO A 416 24.94 69.49 45.91
CA PRO A 416 24.53 69.35 44.51
C PRO A 416 24.61 67.89 44.07
N ALA A 417 23.52 67.36 43.51
CA ALA A 417 23.58 66.16 42.68
C ALA A 417 24.10 66.52 41.28
N SER A 418 24.66 65.55 40.56
CA SER A 418 25.08 65.71 39.17
C SER A 418 24.77 64.48 38.32
N ILE A 419 24.62 64.68 37.02
CA ILE A 419 24.47 63.61 36.03
C ILE A 419 25.30 63.94 34.80
N ILE A 420 25.98 62.94 34.24
CA ILE A 420 26.70 63.02 32.97
C ILE A 420 25.86 62.29 31.93
N ILE A 421 25.61 62.95 30.80
CA ILE A 421 24.89 62.38 29.68
C ILE A 421 25.83 62.35 28.48
N THR A 422 26.03 61.15 27.92
CA THR A 422 26.87 60.90 26.74
C THR A 422 26.01 60.87 25.48
N GLU A 423 26.64 60.79 24.30
CA GLU A 423 25.97 60.59 23.02
C GLU A 423 26.56 59.35 22.34
N GLU A 424 25.72 58.56 21.65
CA GLU A 424 26.14 57.39 20.88
C GLU A 424 26.19 57.67 19.38
N THR A 425 27.24 57.20 18.72
CA THR A 425 27.37 57.17 17.26
C THR A 425 26.55 56.02 16.67
N ASP A 426 25.72 56.30 15.65
CA ASP A 426 24.91 55.29 14.95
C ASP A 426 25.73 54.02 14.58
N PRO A 427 25.36 52.83 15.09
CA PRO A 427 26.05 51.58 14.79
C PRO A 427 25.82 51.06 13.36
N ASN A 428 25.03 51.77 12.53
CA ASN A 428 24.81 51.52 11.12
C ASN A 428 24.32 50.09 10.82
N VAL A 429 23.21 49.68 11.45
CA VAL A 429 22.66 48.33 11.33
C VAL A 429 22.29 48.01 9.87
N GLN A 430 22.96 46.99 9.32
CA GLN A 430 22.67 46.43 8.02
C GLN A 430 22.10 45.02 8.14
N ILE A 431 21.24 44.65 7.19
CA ILE A 431 20.83 43.27 6.96
C ILE A 431 21.23 42.93 5.53
N THR A 432 22.00 41.86 5.38
CA THR A 432 22.42 41.30 4.09
C THR A 432 21.93 39.85 3.97
N GLY A 433 22.07 39.27 2.79
CA GLY A 433 21.49 37.97 2.46
C GLY A 433 20.40 38.08 1.40
N ASN A 434 19.76 36.95 1.10
CA ASN A 434 18.76 36.87 0.06
C ASN A 434 17.35 37.17 0.62
N LEU A 435 16.68 38.19 0.07
CA LEU A 435 15.36 38.67 0.53
C LEU A 435 14.16 38.01 -0.17
N ASN A 436 14.37 37.03 -1.05
CA ASN A 436 13.28 36.28 -1.68
C ASN A 436 13.24 34.83 -1.20
N LEU A 437 12.03 34.26 -1.12
CA LEU A 437 11.81 32.86 -0.73
C LEU A 437 11.12 32.08 -1.85
N CYS A 438 11.67 30.92 -2.19
CA CYS A 438 10.97 29.90 -2.95
C CYS A 438 10.08 29.04 -2.03
N GLN A 439 9.07 28.38 -2.58
CA GLN A 439 8.21 27.47 -1.80
C GLN A 439 9.03 26.40 -1.08
N ALA A 440 8.82 26.31 0.24
CA ALA A 440 9.44 25.33 1.14
C ALA A 440 10.99 25.38 1.26
N THR A 441 11.65 26.42 0.74
CA THR A 441 13.08 26.68 1.03
C THR A 441 13.25 27.67 2.19
N SER A 442 14.38 27.61 2.89
CA SER A 442 14.80 28.67 3.81
C SER A 442 15.82 29.61 3.15
N THR A 443 15.77 30.90 3.47
CA THR A 443 16.86 31.85 3.16
C THR A 443 17.61 32.25 4.44
N LEU A 444 18.87 32.66 4.29
CA LEU A 444 19.70 33.14 5.39
C LEU A 444 19.78 34.68 5.31
N LEU A 445 19.38 35.33 6.40
CA LEU A 445 19.64 36.75 6.64
C LEU A 445 20.81 36.88 7.62
N THR A 446 21.73 37.80 7.35
CA THR A 446 22.85 38.14 8.23
C THR A 446 22.78 39.61 8.58
N ALA A 447 22.56 39.90 9.87
CA ALA A 447 22.64 41.23 10.42
C ALA A 447 24.10 41.58 10.77
N SER A 448 24.49 42.82 10.53
CA SER A 448 25.77 43.37 10.97
C SER A 448 25.58 44.78 11.54
N ALA A 449 26.42 45.12 12.52
CA ALA A 449 26.44 46.42 13.18
C ALA A 449 27.86 46.72 13.63
N ASN A 450 28.27 47.98 13.59
CA ASN A 450 29.59 48.43 14.02
C ASN A 450 29.72 48.38 15.55
N GLY A 451 30.96 48.22 16.04
CA GLY A 451 31.25 48.07 17.48
C GLY A 451 31.32 46.61 17.95
N THR A 452 31.75 46.42 19.20
CA THR A 452 31.89 45.10 19.84
C THR A 452 30.90 44.95 21.01
N GLY A 453 30.47 43.72 21.26
CA GLY A 453 29.48 43.41 22.33
C GLY A 453 28.01 43.61 21.93
N ASN A 454 27.72 43.92 20.67
CA ASN A 454 26.35 44.03 20.15
C ASN A 454 25.60 42.70 20.27
N THR A 455 24.33 42.76 20.65
CA THR A 455 23.42 41.59 20.68
C THR A 455 22.30 41.76 19.65
N PHE A 456 21.85 40.65 19.07
CA PHE A 456 20.88 40.62 17.98
C PHE A 456 19.64 39.86 18.44
N VAL A 457 18.45 40.46 18.34
CA VAL A 457 17.18 39.77 18.55
C VAL A 457 16.27 40.05 17.36
N TRP A 458 15.94 39.01 16.61
CA TRP A 458 15.05 39.09 15.46
C TRP A 458 13.58 38.95 15.87
N SER A 459 12.66 39.50 15.05
CA SER A 459 11.22 39.43 15.28
C SER A 459 10.64 38.01 15.33
N ASN A 460 11.36 37.00 14.83
CA ASN A 460 11.02 35.58 14.96
C ASN A 460 11.72 34.88 16.16
N GLY A 461 12.36 35.63 17.06
CA GLY A 461 13.01 35.09 18.26
C GLY A 461 14.43 34.56 18.07
N ALA A 462 15.01 34.62 16.86
CA ALA A 462 16.42 34.26 16.66
C ALA A 462 17.34 35.26 17.38
N THR A 463 18.35 34.76 18.10
CA THR A 463 19.22 35.56 18.99
C THR A 463 20.67 35.74 18.49
N THR A 464 20.95 35.36 17.24
CA THR A 464 22.29 35.49 16.64
C THR A 464 22.26 36.43 15.43
N ALA A 465 23.44 36.89 15.01
CA ALA A 465 23.58 37.71 13.79
C ALA A 465 23.03 37.01 12.53
N ASN A 466 23.03 35.67 12.51
CA ASN A 466 22.47 34.85 11.43
C ASN A 466 21.05 34.39 11.78
N ASN A 467 20.11 34.55 10.83
CA ASN A 467 18.72 34.15 10.97
C ASN A 467 18.26 33.35 9.73
N THR A 468 17.94 32.08 9.94
CA THR A 468 17.37 31.22 8.90
C THR A 468 15.86 31.37 8.91
N VAL A 469 15.30 31.93 7.84
CA VAL A 469 13.87 32.26 7.74
C VAL A 469 13.17 31.38 6.68
N THR A 470 11.96 30.92 7.00
CA THR A 470 11.21 29.90 6.23
C THR A 470 9.85 30.39 5.74
N SER A 471 9.45 31.62 6.06
CA SER A 471 8.14 32.20 5.73
C SER A 471 8.31 33.64 5.22
N PRO A 472 7.45 34.12 4.31
CA PRO A 472 7.44 35.53 3.94
C PRO A 472 6.99 36.40 5.12
N GLY A 473 7.51 37.62 5.20
CA GLY A 473 7.18 38.56 6.26
C GLY A 473 8.20 39.68 6.42
N ILE A 474 7.93 40.58 7.35
CA ILE A 474 8.88 41.62 7.75
C ILE A 474 9.75 41.04 8.87
N TYR A 475 11.05 40.92 8.59
CA TYR A 475 12.04 40.48 9.56
C TYR A 475 12.78 41.71 10.07
N THR A 476 12.48 42.06 11.33
CA THR A 476 13.11 43.15 12.05
C THR A 476 14.17 42.57 12.95
N VAL A 477 15.43 42.99 12.80
CA VAL A 477 16.46 42.77 13.82
C VAL A 477 16.48 43.99 14.73
N THR A 478 16.33 43.74 16.03
CA THR A 478 16.68 44.70 17.08
C THR A 478 18.11 44.41 17.47
N VAL A 479 19.02 45.31 17.13
CA VAL A 479 20.39 45.31 17.66
C VAL A 479 20.38 46.12 18.94
N THR A 480 20.68 45.48 20.07
CA THR A 480 20.98 46.22 21.29
C THR A 480 22.49 46.42 21.34
N ALA A 481 22.91 47.68 21.21
CA ALA A 481 24.30 48.07 21.38
C ALA A 481 24.73 47.88 22.84
N SER A 482 26.04 47.83 23.10
CA SER A 482 26.58 47.67 24.47
C SER A 482 26.23 48.83 25.41
N SER A 483 25.77 49.97 24.87
CA SER A 483 25.19 51.13 25.58
C SER A 483 23.76 50.92 26.08
N GLY A 484 23.04 49.91 25.57
CA GLY A 484 21.60 49.71 25.79
C GLY A 484 20.69 50.41 24.78
N CYS A 485 21.19 51.29 23.90
CA CYS A 485 20.38 51.82 22.81
C CYS A 485 19.97 50.69 21.85
N GLN A 486 18.70 50.69 21.44
CA GLN A 486 18.13 49.70 20.54
C GLN A 486 17.94 50.29 19.14
N TYR A 487 18.57 49.65 18.15
CA TYR A 487 18.49 50.04 16.76
C TYR A 487 17.77 48.95 15.98
N GLN A 488 16.68 49.31 15.31
CA GLN A 488 15.90 48.38 14.51
C GLN A 488 16.18 48.57 13.02
N LYS A 489 16.53 47.47 12.35
CA LYS A 489 16.51 47.38 10.89
C LYS A 489 15.50 46.33 10.47
N SER A 490 14.67 46.66 9.51
CA SER A 490 13.72 45.72 8.91
C SER A 490 14.06 45.47 7.46
N VAL A 491 13.95 44.22 7.03
CA VAL A 491 13.83 43.85 5.62
C VAL A 491 12.52 43.08 5.43
N THR A 492 11.87 43.30 4.29
CA THR A 492 10.74 42.48 3.88
C THR A 492 11.29 41.30 3.11
N VAL A 493 11.06 40.08 3.60
CA VAL A 493 11.30 38.86 2.85
C VAL A 493 10.02 38.52 2.10
N THR A 494 10.06 38.64 0.77
CA THR A 494 8.95 38.32 -0.11
C THR A 494 9.00 36.86 -0.55
N ALA A 495 7.88 36.15 -0.46
CA ALA A 495 7.73 34.89 -1.18
C ALA A 495 7.46 35.21 -2.65
N GLU A 496 8.10 34.49 -3.56
CA GLU A 496 7.67 34.53 -4.95
C GLU A 496 6.25 33.94 -5.10
N PRO A 497 5.45 34.39 -6.09
CA PRO A 497 4.09 33.89 -6.31
C PRO A 497 4.00 32.37 -6.40
N LEU A 498 2.92 31.83 -5.83
CA LEU A 498 2.72 30.40 -5.65
C LEU A 498 2.62 29.66 -7.00
N ILE A 499 3.72 29.01 -7.42
CA ILE A 499 3.68 27.96 -8.44
C ILE A 499 2.82 26.79 -7.95
N THR A 500 1.72 26.50 -8.64
CA THR A 500 0.97 25.23 -8.53
C THR A 500 0.94 24.57 -9.90
N ILE A 501 1.46 23.36 -10.00
CA ILE A 501 1.44 22.59 -11.24
C ILE A 501 0.20 21.71 -11.21
N ASN A 502 -0.65 21.85 -12.22
CA ASN A 502 -1.86 21.06 -12.38
C ASN A 502 -1.86 20.47 -13.80
N ILE A 503 -1.49 19.18 -13.90
CA ILE A 503 -1.45 18.44 -15.16
C ILE A 503 -2.71 17.57 -15.22
N ALA A 504 -3.54 17.78 -16.24
CA ALA A 504 -4.74 16.97 -16.45
C ALA A 504 -4.37 15.51 -16.78
N PRO A 505 -5.18 14.51 -16.37
CA PRO A 505 -4.96 13.12 -16.73
C PRO A 505 -4.93 12.94 -18.26
N PRO A 506 -3.82 12.45 -18.86
CA PRO A 506 -3.69 12.33 -20.29
C PRO A 506 -4.45 11.10 -20.83
N LEU A 507 -4.88 11.18 -22.09
CA LEU A 507 -5.36 10.01 -22.82
C LEU A 507 -4.20 9.03 -23.10
N PRO A 508 -4.46 7.71 -23.12
CA PRO A 508 -3.44 6.73 -23.47
C PRO A 508 -3.07 6.81 -24.94
N ILE A 509 -1.81 6.47 -25.25
CA ILE A 509 -1.32 6.31 -26.62
C ILE A 509 -1.75 4.93 -27.14
N THR A 510 -2.30 4.92 -28.35
CA THR A 510 -2.87 3.74 -29.02
C THR A 510 -2.54 3.77 -30.51
N CYS A 511 -2.77 2.67 -31.25
CA CYS A 511 -2.49 2.65 -32.70
C CYS A 511 -3.37 3.61 -33.51
N THR A 512 -4.55 4.01 -32.99
CA THR A 512 -5.42 5.04 -33.60
C THR A 512 -5.13 6.46 -33.10
N ASN A 513 -4.55 6.61 -31.91
CA ASN A 513 -4.12 7.89 -31.36
C ASN A 513 -2.62 7.83 -31.00
N PRO A 514 -1.72 7.93 -32.00
CA PRO A 514 -0.28 7.73 -31.83
C PRO A 514 0.42 8.90 -31.12
N GLN A 515 -0.28 10.01 -30.87
CA GLN A 515 0.22 11.18 -30.16
C GLN A 515 -0.85 11.73 -29.22
N VAL A 516 -0.44 12.29 -28.10
CA VAL A 516 -1.34 12.99 -27.16
C VAL A 516 -0.70 14.31 -26.75
N THR A 517 -1.52 15.35 -26.63
CA THR A 517 -1.11 16.63 -26.05
C THR A 517 -1.33 16.56 -24.55
N LEU A 518 -0.28 16.75 -23.75
CA LEU A 518 -0.44 16.93 -22.30
C LEU A 518 -1.08 18.30 -22.05
N ASP A 519 -1.84 18.45 -20.97
CA ASP A 519 -2.44 19.74 -20.62
C ASP A 519 -2.07 20.13 -19.19
N ALA A 520 -1.25 21.18 -19.05
CA ALA A 520 -0.91 21.81 -17.79
C ALA A 520 -1.43 23.26 -17.69
N THR A 521 -2.39 23.67 -18.53
CA THR A 521 -2.87 25.06 -18.65
C THR A 521 -3.53 25.60 -17.38
N ASN A 522 -4.06 24.72 -16.52
CA ASN A 522 -4.61 25.08 -15.21
C ASN A 522 -3.55 25.28 -14.11
N SER A 523 -2.25 25.29 -14.47
CA SER A 523 -1.16 25.61 -13.53
C SER A 523 -1.14 27.10 -13.20
N VAL A 524 -0.89 27.46 -11.95
CA VAL A 524 -0.69 28.86 -11.51
C VAL A 524 0.80 29.16 -11.45
N TYR A 525 1.22 30.27 -12.03
CA TYR A 525 2.62 30.73 -12.12
C TYR A 525 2.66 32.24 -12.40
N GLN A 526 3.84 32.86 -12.30
CA GLN A 526 4.01 34.29 -12.58
C GLN A 526 4.21 34.58 -14.08
N SER A 527 3.71 35.72 -14.57
CA SER A 527 3.99 36.20 -15.93
C SER A 527 5.50 36.25 -16.20
N GLY A 528 5.94 35.63 -17.31
CA GLY A 528 7.35 35.49 -17.69
C GLY A 528 8.05 34.22 -17.19
N ALA A 529 7.33 33.29 -16.53
CA ALA A 529 7.88 31.99 -16.17
C ALA A 529 8.30 31.16 -17.39
N THR A 530 9.31 30.31 -17.21
CA THR A 530 9.76 29.33 -18.21
C THR A 530 9.25 27.94 -17.87
N PHE A 531 9.02 27.14 -18.91
CA PHE A 531 8.54 25.77 -18.81
C PHE A 531 9.60 24.84 -19.39
N LEU A 532 9.83 23.69 -18.75
CA LEU A 532 10.69 22.64 -19.27
C LEU A 532 10.11 21.27 -18.92
N TRP A 533 9.68 20.54 -19.94
CA TRP A 533 9.30 19.14 -19.84
C TRP A 533 10.53 18.24 -20.07
N THR A 534 10.68 17.23 -19.21
CA THR A 534 11.57 16.10 -19.42
C THR A 534 10.76 14.80 -19.43
N SER A 535 11.26 13.78 -20.14
CA SER A 535 10.65 12.45 -20.18
C SER A 535 11.59 11.39 -19.59
N ALA A 536 10.99 10.37 -18.99
CA ALA A 536 11.66 9.22 -18.41
C ALA A 536 10.85 7.94 -18.70
N SER A 537 11.45 6.78 -18.40
CA SER A 537 10.79 5.46 -18.50
C SER A 537 10.19 5.17 -19.88
N GLY A 538 10.88 5.54 -20.96
CA GLY A 538 10.48 5.30 -22.36
C GLY A 538 9.77 6.48 -23.05
N GLY A 539 9.35 7.50 -22.31
CA GLY A 539 8.62 8.63 -22.88
C GLY A 539 9.43 9.47 -23.87
N ASN A 540 8.78 9.99 -24.91
CA ASN A 540 9.36 10.86 -25.93
C ASN A 540 8.48 12.09 -26.19
N ILE A 541 9.11 13.26 -26.26
CA ILE A 541 8.45 14.54 -26.54
C ILE A 541 8.69 14.90 -28.01
N VAL A 542 7.61 15.16 -28.76
CA VAL A 542 7.65 15.49 -30.19
C VAL A 542 7.90 16.98 -30.40
N SER A 543 7.18 17.82 -29.66
CA SER A 543 7.25 19.28 -29.74
C SER A 543 6.64 19.94 -28.50
N GLY A 544 6.85 21.25 -28.34
CA GLY A 544 6.25 22.01 -27.24
C GLY A 544 6.84 21.72 -25.85
N ALA A 545 8.04 21.15 -25.76
CA ALA A 545 8.72 20.85 -24.49
C ALA A 545 8.91 22.07 -23.57
N ASN A 546 8.77 23.28 -24.11
CA ASN A 546 8.82 24.57 -23.41
C ASN A 546 7.47 25.30 -23.33
N THR A 547 6.35 24.57 -23.42
CA THR A 547 4.99 25.11 -23.25
C THR A 547 4.20 24.31 -22.19
N LEU A 548 3.01 24.77 -21.83
CA LEU A 548 2.08 24.02 -20.97
C LEU A 548 1.35 22.89 -21.70
N THR A 549 1.54 22.77 -23.02
CA THR A 549 0.83 21.78 -23.86
C THR A 549 1.80 21.08 -24.83
N PRO A 550 2.76 20.27 -24.33
CA PRO A 550 3.66 19.51 -25.17
C PRO A 550 2.93 18.38 -25.89
N LEU A 551 3.39 18.05 -27.09
CA LEU A 551 2.92 16.89 -27.85
C LEU A 551 3.87 15.72 -27.60
N VAL A 552 3.34 14.56 -27.22
CA VAL A 552 4.11 13.36 -26.86
C VAL A 552 3.61 12.13 -27.60
N ASN A 553 4.48 11.15 -27.86
CA ASN A 553 4.18 10.00 -28.74
C ASN A 553 4.75 8.65 -28.27
N ALA A 554 5.13 8.55 -27.00
CA ALA A 554 5.47 7.27 -26.37
C ALA A 554 4.95 7.19 -24.93
N GLY A 555 4.68 5.99 -24.44
CA GLY A 555 4.39 5.73 -23.03
C GLY A 555 5.57 6.09 -22.13
N GLY A 556 5.29 6.61 -20.93
CA GLY A 556 6.36 6.98 -19.99
C GLY A 556 5.93 8.01 -18.95
N VAL A 557 6.90 8.51 -18.19
CA VAL A 557 6.69 9.54 -17.18
C VAL A 557 7.21 10.88 -17.72
N TYR A 558 6.35 11.89 -17.70
CA TYR A 558 6.66 13.24 -18.16
C TYR A 558 6.64 14.20 -16.97
N THR A 559 7.74 14.91 -16.76
CA THR A 559 7.93 15.82 -15.62
C THR A 559 7.98 17.25 -16.14
N LEU A 560 7.02 18.08 -15.73
CA LEU A 560 7.05 19.52 -15.96
C LEU A 560 7.84 20.20 -14.85
N THR A 561 8.85 20.98 -15.23
CA THR A 561 9.45 22.03 -14.40
C THR A 561 8.88 23.38 -14.81
N ILE A 562 8.28 24.12 -13.87
CA ILE A 562 7.96 25.54 -14.06
C ILE A 562 8.94 26.35 -13.20
N THR A 563 9.59 27.35 -13.80
CA THR A 563 10.55 28.24 -13.14
C THR A 563 10.09 29.69 -13.30
N ASN A 564 9.83 30.39 -12.18
CA ASN A 564 9.46 31.80 -12.20
C ASN A 564 10.66 32.70 -12.64
N PRO A 565 10.40 33.87 -13.23
CA PRO A 565 11.44 34.84 -13.57
C PRO A 565 11.84 35.64 -12.32
N GLY A 566 13.09 35.50 -11.87
CA GLY A 566 13.55 36.15 -10.65
C GLY A 566 15.02 35.88 -10.34
N LEU A 567 15.56 36.54 -9.32
CA LEU A 567 16.95 36.42 -8.89
C LEU A 567 17.32 35.03 -8.32
N LEU A 568 16.31 34.20 -8.01
CA LEU A 568 16.50 32.88 -7.38
C LEU A 568 16.11 31.70 -8.26
N THR A 569 15.51 31.93 -9.43
CA THR A 569 15.05 30.86 -10.33
C THR A 569 14.20 29.82 -9.60
N CYS A 570 13.19 30.24 -8.83
CA CYS A 570 12.35 29.34 -8.06
C CYS A 570 11.61 28.36 -8.98
N ALA A 571 12.00 27.08 -8.90
CA ALA A 571 11.47 26.01 -9.74
C ALA A 571 10.61 25.04 -8.91
N LYS A 572 9.52 24.56 -9.51
CA LYS A 572 8.70 23.46 -8.98
C LYS A 572 8.56 22.39 -10.04
N GLN A 573 8.44 21.14 -9.61
CA GLN A 573 8.24 19.99 -10.49
C GLN A 573 6.99 19.20 -10.12
N SER A 574 6.35 18.64 -11.14
CA SER A 574 5.31 17.62 -11.01
C SER A 574 5.38 16.70 -12.22
N SER A 575 4.98 15.44 -12.04
CA SER A 575 5.03 14.42 -13.09
C SER A 575 3.66 13.82 -13.37
N VAL A 576 3.50 13.34 -14.60
CA VAL A 576 2.33 12.57 -15.04
C VAL A 576 2.80 11.34 -15.80
N ALA A 577 2.07 10.23 -15.68
CA ALA A 577 2.32 9.03 -16.46
C ALA A 577 1.37 9.00 -17.67
N VAL A 578 1.92 8.82 -18.87
CA VAL A 578 1.16 8.50 -20.08
C VAL A 578 1.22 6.99 -20.26
N ALA A 579 0.06 6.35 -20.21
CA ALA A 579 -0.06 4.94 -20.53
C ALA A 579 0.00 4.73 -22.05
N GLU A 580 0.62 3.64 -22.47
CA GLU A 580 0.72 3.23 -23.87
C GLU A 580 0.21 1.79 -24.00
N ASN A 581 -0.60 1.53 -25.02
CA ASN A 581 -1.07 0.19 -25.34
C ASN A 581 -1.02 -0.06 -26.85
N LEU A 582 0.18 -0.39 -27.33
CA LEU A 582 0.45 -0.75 -28.73
C LEU A 582 0.40 -2.27 -28.98
N ASN A 583 -0.01 -3.08 -27.99
CA ASN A 583 -0.06 -4.54 -28.12
C ASN A 583 -1.15 -4.95 -29.12
N PRO A 584 -0.82 -5.68 -30.21
CA PRO A 584 -1.82 -6.22 -31.12
C PRO A 584 -2.75 -7.23 -30.43
N PRO A 585 -4.04 -7.32 -30.83
CA PRO A 585 -4.92 -8.36 -30.33
C PRO A 585 -4.47 -9.74 -30.84
N VAL A 586 -4.69 -10.77 -30.03
CA VAL A 586 -4.48 -12.17 -30.43
C VAL A 586 -5.78 -12.70 -31.03
N ILE A 587 -5.76 -13.07 -32.31
CA ILE A 587 -6.92 -13.61 -33.02
C ILE A 587 -6.84 -15.13 -33.05
N SER A 588 -7.95 -15.77 -32.67
CA SER A 588 -8.16 -17.20 -32.91
C SER A 588 -9.18 -17.39 -34.02
N LEU A 589 -9.02 -18.44 -34.82
CA LEU A 589 -9.86 -18.77 -35.96
C LEU A 589 -10.29 -20.23 -35.87
N SER A 590 -11.58 -20.48 -36.08
CA SER A 590 -12.22 -21.79 -35.97
C SER A 590 -13.18 -22.02 -37.15
N SER A 591 -13.60 -23.26 -37.36
CA SER A 591 -14.51 -23.65 -38.43
C SER A 591 -15.52 -24.68 -37.94
N SER A 592 -16.73 -24.68 -38.49
CA SER A 592 -17.76 -25.69 -38.19
C SER A 592 -17.42 -27.10 -38.72
N ALA A 593 -16.51 -27.19 -39.70
CA ALA A 593 -15.92 -28.44 -40.20
C ALA A 593 -14.51 -28.19 -40.76
N LEU A 594 -13.61 -29.17 -40.67
CA LEU A 594 -12.25 -29.08 -41.26
C LEU A 594 -12.11 -29.88 -42.57
N THR A 595 -13.06 -30.78 -42.85
CA THR A 595 -13.17 -31.54 -44.08
C THR A 595 -14.62 -31.51 -44.54
N ILE A 596 -14.85 -31.21 -45.82
CA ILE A 596 -16.19 -31.11 -46.44
C ILE A 596 -16.20 -31.73 -47.85
N CYS A 597 -17.39 -31.93 -48.43
CA CYS A 597 -17.51 -32.28 -49.84
C CYS A 597 -17.32 -31.05 -50.74
N GLU A 598 -16.91 -31.29 -51.98
CA GLU A 598 -16.84 -30.27 -53.03
C GLU A 598 -18.16 -29.51 -53.19
N GLY A 599 -18.13 -28.20 -52.88
CA GLY A 599 -19.28 -27.30 -52.98
C GLY A 599 -20.13 -27.17 -51.71
N ASP A 600 -19.85 -27.92 -50.65
CA ASP A 600 -20.50 -27.75 -49.35
C ASP A 600 -20.15 -26.40 -48.71
N SER A 601 -21.01 -25.93 -47.80
CA SER A 601 -20.79 -24.69 -47.04
C SER A 601 -20.21 -24.95 -45.66
N VAL A 602 -19.26 -24.10 -45.24
CA VAL A 602 -18.70 -24.11 -43.89
C VAL A 602 -18.64 -22.71 -43.29
N ILE A 603 -18.85 -22.61 -41.98
CA ILE A 603 -18.82 -21.33 -41.24
C ILE A 603 -17.47 -21.19 -40.54
N LEU A 604 -16.72 -20.17 -40.92
CA LEU A 604 -15.50 -19.72 -40.25
C LEU A 604 -15.87 -18.71 -39.16
N THR A 605 -15.31 -18.86 -37.96
CA THR A 605 -15.54 -17.94 -36.83
C THR A 605 -14.20 -17.50 -36.24
N ALA A 606 -13.95 -16.19 -36.31
CA ALA A 606 -12.82 -15.52 -35.68
C ALA A 606 -13.22 -14.92 -34.32
N SER A 607 -12.28 -14.85 -33.38
CA SER A 607 -12.49 -14.18 -32.08
C SER A 607 -11.22 -13.48 -31.59
N GLY A 608 -11.36 -12.53 -30.66
CA GLY A 608 -10.26 -11.77 -30.06
C GLY A 608 -10.08 -10.33 -30.59
N GLY A 609 -10.81 -9.94 -31.64
CA GLY A 609 -10.84 -8.59 -32.21
C GLY A 609 -12.22 -7.91 -32.11
N VAL A 610 -12.25 -6.60 -32.33
CA VAL A 610 -13.48 -5.79 -32.41
C VAL A 610 -14.04 -5.79 -33.83
N THR A 611 -13.17 -5.65 -34.82
CA THR A 611 -13.48 -5.80 -36.25
C THR A 611 -12.46 -6.72 -36.92
N TYR A 612 -12.87 -7.34 -38.02
CA TYR A 612 -12.06 -8.34 -38.73
C TYR A 612 -11.87 -7.90 -40.18
N ASN A 613 -10.76 -8.30 -40.78
CA ASN A 613 -10.48 -8.12 -42.20
C ASN A 613 -10.06 -9.47 -42.79
N TRP A 614 -10.94 -10.02 -43.61
CA TRP A 614 -10.77 -11.32 -44.24
C TRP A 614 -10.13 -11.18 -45.60
N VAL A 615 -9.04 -11.90 -45.85
CA VAL A 615 -8.34 -11.79 -47.14
C VAL A 615 -9.11 -12.55 -48.21
N GLY A 616 -9.57 -11.82 -49.23
CA GLY A 616 -10.34 -12.37 -50.35
C GLY A 616 -11.85 -12.55 -50.09
N LEU A 617 -12.35 -12.15 -48.91
CA LEU A 617 -13.78 -12.17 -48.56
C LEU A 617 -14.26 -10.76 -48.21
N SER A 618 -15.55 -10.48 -48.37
CA SER A 618 -16.14 -9.17 -48.06
C SER A 618 -16.71 -9.11 -46.65
N GLY A 619 -16.78 -7.90 -46.08
CA GLY A 619 -17.35 -7.65 -44.76
C GLY A 619 -16.35 -7.76 -43.60
N THR A 620 -16.71 -7.14 -42.47
CA THR A 620 -15.84 -6.96 -41.30
C THR A 620 -16.29 -7.70 -40.04
N GLY A 621 -17.31 -8.55 -40.18
CA GLY A 621 -17.86 -9.37 -39.10
C GLY A 621 -16.93 -10.50 -38.66
N ASN A 622 -17.20 -11.06 -37.48
CA ASN A 622 -16.42 -12.14 -36.88
C ASN A 622 -16.70 -13.53 -37.51
N THR A 623 -17.73 -13.66 -38.35
CA THR A 623 -18.11 -14.91 -39.03
C THR A 623 -18.13 -14.75 -40.54
N GLN A 624 -17.71 -15.79 -41.27
CA GLN A 624 -17.84 -15.90 -42.73
C GLN A 624 -18.43 -17.26 -43.10
N THR A 625 -19.28 -17.31 -44.13
CA THR A 625 -19.73 -18.58 -44.73
C THR A 625 -19.04 -18.74 -46.08
N VAL A 626 -18.38 -19.88 -46.30
CA VAL A 626 -17.57 -20.12 -47.50
C VAL A 626 -17.88 -21.48 -48.10
N THR A 627 -17.79 -21.58 -49.44
CA THR A 627 -18.15 -22.77 -50.23
C THR A 627 -16.99 -23.21 -51.15
N PRO A 628 -15.84 -23.63 -50.62
CA PRO A 628 -14.69 -23.97 -51.44
C PRO A 628 -14.91 -25.24 -52.27
N THR A 629 -14.49 -25.21 -53.54
CA THR A 629 -14.47 -26.39 -54.44
C THR A 629 -13.11 -27.10 -54.47
N SER A 630 -12.10 -26.55 -53.78
CA SER A 630 -10.79 -27.16 -53.60
C SER A 630 -10.20 -26.76 -52.24
N THR A 631 -9.27 -27.56 -51.72
CA THR A 631 -8.67 -27.31 -50.39
C THR A 631 -8.08 -25.90 -50.30
N THR A 632 -8.68 -25.08 -49.44
CA THR A 632 -8.45 -23.63 -49.38
C THR A 632 -8.02 -23.21 -47.98
N THR A 633 -6.97 -22.39 -47.89
CA THR A 633 -6.56 -21.75 -46.64
C THR A 633 -7.11 -20.33 -46.57
N TYR A 634 -7.95 -20.06 -45.57
CA TYR A 634 -8.49 -18.74 -45.29
C TYR A 634 -7.61 -18.00 -44.28
N MET A 635 -7.58 -16.67 -44.39
CA MET A 635 -6.75 -15.81 -43.54
C MET A 635 -7.53 -14.58 -43.08
N VAL A 636 -7.38 -14.23 -41.80
CA VAL A 636 -8.04 -13.07 -41.18
C VAL A 636 -7.06 -12.29 -40.30
N THR A 637 -7.14 -10.96 -40.34
CA THR A 637 -6.57 -10.09 -39.31
C THR A 637 -7.69 -9.44 -38.50
N GLY A 638 -7.44 -9.09 -37.24
CA GLY A 638 -8.39 -8.40 -36.38
C GLY A 638 -7.84 -7.09 -35.84
N ILE A 639 -8.72 -6.14 -35.57
CA ILE A 639 -8.38 -4.83 -34.98
C ILE A 639 -8.85 -4.80 -33.52
N GLY A 640 -7.95 -4.42 -32.60
CA GLY A 640 -8.22 -4.36 -31.17
C GLY A 640 -8.98 -3.09 -30.75
N THR A 641 -9.40 -3.03 -29.49
CA THR A 641 -9.98 -1.80 -28.89
C THR A 641 -9.00 -0.62 -28.86
N ASN A 642 -7.69 -0.91 -28.87
CA ASN A 642 -6.59 0.05 -29.04
C ASN A 642 -6.27 0.37 -30.51
N GLY A 643 -7.08 -0.11 -31.47
CA GLY A 643 -6.88 0.13 -32.90
C GLY A 643 -5.71 -0.63 -33.54
N CYS A 644 -4.99 -1.47 -32.79
CA CYS A 644 -3.84 -2.21 -33.29
C CYS A 644 -4.29 -3.43 -34.09
N ILE A 645 -3.59 -3.75 -35.18
CA ILE A 645 -3.90 -4.85 -36.10
C ILE A 645 -3.12 -6.10 -35.71
N SER A 646 -3.79 -7.24 -35.60
CA SER A 646 -3.17 -8.53 -35.28
C SER A 646 -2.19 -9.01 -36.36
N THR A 647 -1.33 -9.96 -35.98
CA THR A 647 -0.78 -10.90 -36.96
C THR A 647 -1.92 -11.73 -37.59
N PRO A 648 -1.77 -12.22 -38.83
CA PRO A 648 -2.83 -12.99 -39.47
C PRO A 648 -3.02 -14.37 -38.82
N ALA A 649 -4.27 -14.74 -38.57
CA ALA A 649 -4.67 -16.10 -38.22
C ALA A 649 -5.13 -16.84 -39.48
N THR A 650 -4.80 -18.13 -39.60
CA THR A 650 -5.11 -18.96 -40.78
C THR A 650 -5.84 -20.25 -40.40
N ILE A 651 -6.65 -20.77 -41.32
CA ILE A 651 -7.31 -22.08 -41.20
C ILE A 651 -7.44 -22.71 -42.59
N THR A 652 -7.14 -24.02 -42.70
CA THR A 652 -7.27 -24.77 -43.95
C THR A 652 -8.52 -25.64 -43.90
N ILE A 653 -9.38 -25.50 -44.91
CA ILE A 653 -10.55 -26.35 -45.13
C ILE A 653 -10.18 -27.36 -46.21
N ASN A 654 -10.16 -28.64 -45.85
CA ASN A 654 -9.89 -29.72 -46.79
C ASN A 654 -11.16 -30.08 -47.58
N VAL A 655 -11.08 -30.10 -48.91
CA VAL A 655 -12.21 -30.41 -49.77
C VAL A 655 -11.98 -31.78 -50.42
N VAL A 656 -12.93 -32.69 -50.22
CA VAL A 656 -12.91 -34.02 -50.83
C VAL A 656 -13.82 -34.02 -52.06
N PRO A 657 -13.38 -34.57 -53.22
CA PRO A 657 -14.20 -34.61 -54.43
C PRO A 657 -15.55 -35.29 -54.22
N LYS A 658 -16.56 -34.84 -54.98
CA LYS A 658 -17.89 -35.48 -54.95
C LYS A 658 -17.81 -36.95 -55.38
N ILE A 659 -18.67 -37.79 -54.78
CA ILE A 659 -18.77 -39.21 -55.13
C ILE A 659 -19.53 -39.38 -56.45
N ILE A 660 -19.01 -40.23 -57.34
CA ILE A 660 -19.65 -40.63 -58.61
C ILE A 660 -19.66 -42.15 -58.72
N SER A 661 -20.68 -42.70 -59.39
CA SER A 661 -20.82 -44.15 -59.61
C SER A 661 -21.33 -44.43 -61.03
N PRO A 662 -20.77 -45.42 -61.76
CA PRO A 662 -21.28 -45.92 -63.04
C PRO A 662 -22.40 -46.96 -62.88
N LEU A 663 -22.88 -47.20 -61.65
CA LEU A 663 -23.90 -48.19 -61.35
C LEU A 663 -25.20 -47.91 -62.13
N HIS A 664 -25.70 -48.91 -62.84
CA HIS A 664 -26.88 -48.81 -63.70
C HIS A 664 -27.68 -50.13 -63.70
N ASN A 665 -28.91 -50.06 -64.20
CA ASN A 665 -29.81 -51.22 -64.30
C ASN A 665 -29.29 -52.23 -65.34
N ILE A 666 -29.47 -53.52 -65.05
CA ILE A 666 -29.05 -54.62 -65.94
C ILE A 666 -30.14 -55.69 -66.08
N GLU A 667 -30.11 -56.42 -67.20
CA GLU A 667 -31.02 -57.53 -67.45
C GLU A 667 -30.23 -58.85 -67.52
N ILE A 668 -30.77 -59.91 -66.92
CA ILE A 668 -30.17 -61.26 -66.90
C ILE A 668 -31.17 -62.32 -67.37
N CYS A 669 -30.70 -63.46 -67.88
CA CYS A 669 -31.60 -64.60 -68.09
C CYS A 669 -31.92 -65.29 -66.76
N GLN A 670 -33.04 -66.01 -66.70
CA GLN A 670 -33.38 -66.81 -65.53
C GLN A 670 -32.36 -67.95 -65.33
N GLY A 671 -31.57 -67.86 -64.26
CA GLY A 671 -30.52 -68.83 -63.91
C GLY A 671 -29.09 -68.31 -64.15
N ASP A 672 -28.92 -67.21 -64.88
CA ASP A 672 -27.61 -66.58 -65.11
C ASP A 672 -27.21 -65.67 -63.94
N SER A 673 -25.96 -65.20 -63.95
CA SER A 673 -25.45 -64.18 -63.03
C SER A 673 -24.78 -63.03 -63.78
N ALA A 674 -24.90 -61.81 -63.26
CA ALA A 674 -24.18 -60.65 -63.78
C ALA A 674 -23.52 -59.84 -62.67
N ILE A 675 -22.57 -58.98 -63.04
CA ILE A 675 -21.80 -58.16 -62.11
C ILE A 675 -22.37 -56.74 -62.07
N LEU A 676 -22.74 -56.26 -60.89
CA LEU A 676 -22.94 -54.84 -60.63
C LEU A 676 -21.62 -54.23 -60.15
N ASP A 677 -21.26 -53.06 -60.68
CA ASP A 677 -20.05 -52.31 -60.34
C ASP A 677 -20.42 -50.91 -59.80
N ALA A 678 -20.04 -50.64 -58.55
CA ALA A 678 -20.23 -49.34 -57.91
C ALA A 678 -19.23 -48.25 -58.39
N GLY A 679 -18.22 -48.63 -59.19
CA GLY A 679 -17.13 -47.76 -59.64
C GLY A 679 -16.06 -47.56 -58.58
N SER A 680 -14.84 -47.25 -59.02
CA SER A 680 -13.70 -46.96 -58.14
C SER A 680 -13.43 -45.47 -58.00
N GLY A 681 -12.87 -45.08 -56.86
CA GLY A 681 -12.49 -43.70 -56.56
C GLY A 681 -11.55 -43.60 -55.37
N SER A 682 -10.96 -42.43 -55.16
CA SER A 682 -10.00 -42.22 -54.07
C SER A 682 -10.67 -42.45 -52.71
N ASN A 683 -10.09 -43.35 -51.90
CA ASN A 683 -10.59 -43.79 -50.60
C ASN A 683 -12.04 -44.33 -50.58
N TYR A 684 -12.60 -44.76 -51.72
CA TYR A 684 -13.96 -45.30 -51.76
C TYR A 684 -14.07 -46.59 -50.95
N THR A 685 -15.03 -46.60 -50.02
CA THR A 685 -15.49 -47.75 -49.25
C THR A 685 -16.96 -48.00 -49.59
N TYR A 686 -17.36 -49.27 -49.65
CA TYR A 686 -18.67 -49.68 -50.17
C TYR A 686 -19.47 -50.39 -49.07
N MET A 687 -20.79 -50.20 -49.08
CA MET A 687 -21.72 -50.98 -48.28
C MET A 687 -23.01 -51.22 -49.07
N TRP A 688 -23.15 -52.43 -49.60
CA TRP A 688 -24.33 -52.86 -50.35
C TRP A 688 -25.46 -53.29 -49.42
N ASN A 689 -26.70 -53.16 -49.88
CA ASN A 689 -27.89 -53.71 -49.20
C ASN A 689 -27.87 -55.26 -49.09
N THR A 690 -26.97 -55.93 -49.82
CA THR A 690 -26.65 -57.36 -49.67
C THR A 690 -25.72 -57.68 -48.50
N GLY A 691 -25.16 -56.66 -47.85
CA GLY A 691 -24.11 -56.80 -46.81
C GLY A 691 -22.68 -56.87 -47.35
N ALA A 692 -22.48 -56.87 -48.68
CA ALA A 692 -21.15 -56.84 -49.28
C ALA A 692 -20.47 -55.46 -49.12
N ASN A 693 -19.14 -55.46 -49.04
CA ASN A 693 -18.31 -54.25 -48.90
C ASN A 693 -17.27 -54.07 -50.04
N THR A 694 -17.42 -54.83 -51.11
CA THR A 694 -16.60 -54.80 -52.33
C THR A 694 -17.15 -53.78 -53.34
N GLN A 695 -16.28 -53.28 -54.23
CA GLN A 695 -16.68 -52.42 -55.35
C GLN A 695 -17.74 -53.09 -56.23
N THR A 696 -17.57 -54.39 -56.50
CA THR A 696 -18.46 -55.17 -57.34
C THR A 696 -19.19 -56.25 -56.54
N ILE A 697 -20.39 -56.64 -56.99
CA ILE A 697 -21.13 -57.80 -56.50
C ILE A 697 -21.65 -58.63 -57.68
N ASN A 698 -21.71 -59.96 -57.51
CA ASN A 698 -22.36 -60.86 -58.47
C ASN A 698 -23.81 -61.09 -58.05
N VAL A 699 -24.76 -60.93 -58.98
CA VAL A 699 -26.20 -60.99 -58.74
C VAL A 699 -26.88 -62.01 -59.67
N THR A 700 -27.74 -62.85 -59.09
CA THR A 700 -28.45 -63.96 -59.76
C THR A 700 -29.98 -63.86 -59.69
N LEU A 701 -30.48 -62.91 -58.90
CA LEU A 701 -31.90 -62.70 -58.66
C LEU A 701 -32.30 -61.28 -59.09
N PRO A 702 -33.52 -61.09 -59.61
CA PRO A 702 -34.05 -59.77 -59.90
C PRO A 702 -34.37 -59.05 -58.59
N GLY A 703 -34.17 -57.74 -58.57
CA GLY A 703 -34.37 -56.92 -57.38
C GLY A 703 -33.66 -55.58 -57.45
N THR A 704 -33.84 -54.79 -56.40
CA THR A 704 -33.20 -53.49 -56.23
C THR A 704 -31.94 -53.64 -55.39
N TYR A 705 -30.81 -53.23 -55.95
CA TYR A 705 -29.50 -53.27 -55.31
C TYR A 705 -29.02 -51.84 -55.06
N THR A 706 -28.71 -51.52 -53.81
CA THR A 706 -28.27 -50.19 -53.39
C THR A 706 -26.91 -50.29 -52.74
N VAL A 707 -25.99 -49.41 -53.11
CA VAL A 707 -24.66 -49.27 -52.51
C VAL A 707 -24.50 -47.88 -51.93
N THR A 708 -24.15 -47.81 -50.65
CA THR A 708 -23.64 -46.58 -50.04
C THR A 708 -22.12 -46.56 -50.24
N ILE A 709 -21.62 -45.49 -50.83
CA ILE A 709 -20.19 -45.25 -51.03
C ILE A 709 -19.76 -44.13 -50.09
N ASN A 710 -18.62 -44.29 -49.41
CA ASN A 710 -18.00 -43.25 -48.57
C ASN A 710 -16.52 -43.08 -48.91
N ASN A 711 -16.04 -41.84 -49.00
CA ASN A 711 -14.65 -41.51 -49.41
C ASN A 711 -13.80 -40.84 -48.30
N GLY A 712 -14.24 -40.93 -47.04
CA GLY A 712 -13.59 -40.33 -45.88
C GLY A 712 -14.02 -38.89 -45.57
N GLY A 713 -14.69 -38.20 -46.49
CA GLY A 713 -15.33 -36.89 -46.26
C GLY A 713 -16.81 -36.84 -46.63
N CYS A 714 -17.20 -37.63 -47.63
CA CYS A 714 -18.55 -37.69 -48.21
C CYS A 714 -19.15 -39.08 -48.09
N SER A 715 -20.48 -39.16 -48.11
CA SER A 715 -21.23 -40.41 -48.20
C SER A 715 -22.44 -40.21 -49.11
N ASP A 716 -22.61 -41.07 -50.12
CA ASP A 716 -23.74 -41.01 -51.07
C ASP A 716 -24.24 -42.43 -51.41
N ALA A 717 -25.45 -42.57 -51.93
CA ALA A 717 -26.11 -43.86 -52.17
C ALA A 717 -26.63 -44.00 -53.62
N PHE A 718 -26.17 -45.06 -54.29
CA PHE A 718 -26.50 -45.36 -55.70
C PHE A 718 -27.33 -46.64 -55.78
N THR A 719 -28.23 -46.73 -56.75
CA THR A 719 -29.17 -47.86 -56.88
C THR A 719 -29.27 -48.35 -58.32
N ALA A 720 -29.27 -49.68 -58.49
CA ALA A 720 -29.57 -50.37 -59.74
C ALA A 720 -30.71 -51.37 -59.55
N ILE A 721 -31.45 -51.63 -60.62
CA ILE A 721 -32.45 -52.68 -60.72
C ILE A 721 -31.92 -53.80 -61.62
N VAL A 722 -32.05 -55.03 -61.15
CA VAL A 722 -31.80 -56.25 -61.93
C VAL A 722 -33.15 -56.84 -62.31
N SER A 723 -33.36 -57.13 -63.58
CA SER A 723 -34.60 -57.75 -64.10
C SER A 723 -34.31 -58.95 -65.00
N TYR A 724 -35.30 -59.85 -65.15
CA TYR A 724 -35.19 -60.96 -66.11
C TYR A 724 -35.54 -60.50 -67.53
N ILE A 725 -34.71 -60.87 -68.50
CA ILE A 725 -35.03 -60.76 -69.92
C ILE A 725 -35.77 -62.01 -70.42
N LEU A 726 -36.81 -61.80 -71.22
CA LEU A 726 -37.59 -62.89 -71.82
C LEU A 726 -36.95 -63.38 -73.13
N ALA A 727 -36.93 -64.69 -73.32
CA ALA A 727 -36.53 -65.30 -74.60
C ALA A 727 -37.54 -64.93 -75.72
N PRO A 728 -37.10 -64.78 -76.99
CA PRO A 728 -37.99 -64.47 -78.11
C PRO A 728 -38.97 -65.60 -78.44
N GLU A 729 -40.18 -65.29 -78.90
CA GLU A 729 -41.20 -66.29 -79.27
C GLU A 729 -41.12 -66.59 -80.78
N ILE A 730 -40.87 -67.85 -81.18
CA ILE A 730 -40.86 -68.23 -82.61
C ILE A 730 -42.31 -68.43 -83.08
N LEU A 731 -42.75 -67.62 -84.05
CA LEU A 731 -44.14 -67.57 -84.52
C LEU A 731 -44.40 -68.47 -85.74
N ASP A 732 -43.47 -68.49 -86.70
CA ASP A 732 -43.64 -69.18 -87.99
C ASP A 732 -42.26 -69.42 -88.64
N VAL A 733 -42.15 -70.44 -89.48
CA VAL A 733 -40.96 -70.73 -90.28
C VAL A 733 -41.40 -71.05 -91.70
N ILE A 734 -40.97 -70.21 -92.65
CA ILE A 734 -41.35 -70.30 -94.05
C ILE A 734 -40.18 -70.89 -94.84
N TYR A 735 -40.38 -72.06 -95.45
CA TYR A 735 -39.46 -72.64 -96.42
C TYR A 735 -39.94 -72.40 -97.86
N LYS A 736 -39.13 -71.73 -98.67
CA LYS A 736 -39.40 -71.48 -100.09
C LYS A 736 -38.09 -71.26 -100.86
N ASP A 737 -38.01 -71.73 -102.11
CA ASP A 737 -36.91 -71.43 -103.03
C ASP A 737 -35.48 -71.66 -102.44
N ASN A 738 -35.30 -72.77 -101.73
CA ASN A 738 -34.07 -73.11 -100.97
C ASN A 738 -33.67 -72.07 -99.91
N SER A 739 -34.63 -71.34 -99.35
CA SER A 739 -34.45 -70.40 -98.25
C SER A 739 -35.39 -70.72 -97.07
N LEU A 740 -34.89 -70.57 -95.85
CA LEU A 740 -35.66 -70.59 -94.60
C LEU A 740 -35.77 -69.17 -94.07
N THR A 741 -36.99 -68.69 -93.85
CA THR A 741 -37.28 -67.41 -93.17
C THR A 741 -37.96 -67.68 -91.84
N ILE A 742 -37.35 -67.23 -90.74
CA ILE A 742 -37.83 -67.44 -89.38
C ILE A 742 -38.54 -66.17 -88.90
N ASN A 743 -39.82 -66.26 -88.59
CA ASN A 743 -40.56 -65.14 -88.02
C ASN A 743 -40.63 -65.32 -86.51
N ALA A 744 -40.02 -64.41 -85.76
CA ALA A 744 -40.02 -64.42 -84.31
C ALA A 744 -40.47 -63.07 -83.75
N LYS A 745 -41.16 -63.11 -82.62
CA LYS A 745 -41.59 -61.95 -81.85
C LYS A 745 -40.54 -61.63 -80.81
N ASN A 746 -40.02 -60.41 -80.89
CA ASN A 746 -39.20 -59.86 -79.84
C ASN A 746 -40.09 -59.38 -78.69
N HIS A 747 -39.73 -59.72 -77.46
CA HIS A 747 -40.40 -59.22 -76.25
C HIS A 747 -39.76 -57.93 -75.72
N GLY A 748 -38.57 -57.56 -76.21
CA GLY A 748 -37.86 -56.33 -75.85
C GLY A 748 -37.38 -55.55 -77.08
N THR A 749 -36.36 -54.71 -76.89
CA THR A 749 -35.79 -53.83 -77.91
C THR A 749 -34.47 -54.33 -78.50
N ILE A 750 -33.82 -55.31 -77.86
CA ILE A 750 -32.54 -55.88 -78.31
C ILE A 750 -32.75 -56.69 -79.59
N SER A 751 -32.05 -56.36 -80.67
CA SER A 751 -32.13 -57.07 -81.96
C SER A 751 -32.01 -58.58 -81.81
N LEU A 752 -32.84 -59.35 -82.51
CA LEU A 752 -32.73 -60.81 -82.51
C LEU A 752 -31.54 -61.31 -83.32
N GLU A 753 -30.99 -62.45 -82.93
CA GLU A 753 -30.11 -63.28 -83.75
C GLU A 753 -30.65 -64.72 -83.83
N TYR A 754 -30.37 -65.35 -84.97
CA TYR A 754 -30.99 -66.60 -85.42
C TYR A 754 -29.90 -67.63 -85.73
N SER A 755 -30.22 -68.90 -85.54
CA SER A 755 -29.40 -70.06 -85.91
C SER A 755 -30.29 -71.15 -86.49
N ILE A 756 -29.76 -71.99 -87.39
CA ILE A 756 -30.42 -73.20 -87.93
C ILE A 756 -29.64 -74.49 -87.61
N ASP A 757 -28.53 -74.38 -86.89
CA ASP A 757 -27.57 -75.46 -86.59
C ASP A 757 -27.47 -75.77 -85.07
N GLY A 758 -28.51 -75.42 -84.30
CA GLY A 758 -28.54 -75.64 -82.85
C GLY A 758 -27.71 -74.64 -82.05
N GLY A 759 -27.47 -73.44 -82.59
CA GLY A 759 -26.75 -72.37 -81.92
C GLY A 759 -25.23 -72.40 -82.08
N VAL A 760 -24.70 -73.12 -83.08
CA VAL A 760 -23.26 -73.14 -83.40
C VAL A 760 -22.88 -71.90 -84.19
N THR A 761 -23.67 -71.52 -85.19
CA THR A 761 -23.53 -70.25 -85.92
C THR A 761 -24.77 -69.38 -85.74
N TRP A 762 -24.54 -68.07 -85.60
CA TRP A 762 -25.57 -67.06 -85.37
C TRP A 762 -25.48 -65.93 -86.40
N GLN A 763 -26.62 -65.48 -86.89
CA GLN A 763 -26.73 -64.33 -87.80
C GLN A 763 -27.89 -63.41 -87.41
N ALA A 764 -27.76 -62.11 -87.68
CA ALA A 764 -28.82 -61.14 -87.41
C ALA A 764 -29.98 -61.19 -88.44
N SER A 765 -29.71 -61.69 -89.65
CA SER A 765 -30.75 -61.95 -90.64
C SER A 765 -31.60 -63.13 -90.20
N ASN A 766 -32.92 -63.00 -90.31
CA ASN A 766 -33.86 -64.10 -90.07
C ASN A 766 -34.03 -65.01 -91.30
N VAL A 767 -33.34 -64.70 -92.41
CA VAL A 767 -33.36 -65.44 -93.67
C VAL A 767 -32.03 -66.20 -93.85
N PHE A 768 -32.14 -67.50 -94.06
CA PHE A 768 -31.04 -68.41 -94.39
C PHE A 768 -31.19 -68.88 -95.84
N TYR A 769 -30.10 -68.88 -96.61
CA TYR A 769 -30.08 -69.23 -98.03
C TYR A 769 -29.35 -70.54 -98.27
N ASN A 770 -29.57 -71.15 -99.44
CA ASN A 770 -28.94 -72.41 -99.86
C ASN A 770 -29.20 -73.59 -98.91
N VAL A 771 -30.32 -73.57 -98.18
CA VAL A 771 -30.70 -74.68 -97.30
C VAL A 771 -31.13 -75.90 -98.13
N PHE A 772 -30.75 -77.07 -97.67
CA PHE A 772 -31.03 -78.32 -98.35
C PHE A 772 -32.53 -78.66 -98.31
N LYS A 773 -33.00 -79.28 -99.40
CA LYS A 773 -34.35 -79.85 -99.51
C LYS A 773 -34.47 -81.08 -98.60
N ASN A 774 -35.69 -81.36 -98.12
CA ASN A 774 -36.01 -82.57 -97.35
C ASN A 774 -35.07 -82.84 -96.17
N THR A 775 -34.63 -81.76 -95.50
CA THR A 775 -33.62 -81.75 -94.43
C THR A 775 -34.19 -81.18 -93.14
N LYS A 776 -33.77 -81.72 -91.99
CA LYS A 776 -34.16 -81.24 -90.67
C LYS A 776 -33.15 -80.20 -90.16
N TYR A 777 -33.64 -79.05 -89.71
CA TYR A 777 -32.84 -77.97 -89.12
C TYR A 777 -33.30 -77.69 -87.68
N SER A 778 -32.35 -77.41 -86.79
CA SER A 778 -32.62 -77.08 -85.39
C SER A 778 -32.47 -75.57 -85.19
N ILE A 779 -33.62 -74.90 -85.16
CA ILE A 779 -33.75 -73.45 -85.24
C ILE A 779 -33.76 -72.83 -83.86
N TYR A 780 -32.75 -72.02 -83.54
CA TYR A 780 -32.68 -71.27 -82.28
C TYR A 780 -32.79 -69.76 -82.55
N VAL A 781 -33.47 -69.03 -81.67
CA VAL A 781 -33.62 -67.57 -81.73
C VAL A 781 -33.41 -66.95 -80.36
N ARG A 782 -32.58 -65.90 -80.27
CA ARG A 782 -32.29 -65.18 -79.02
C ARG A 782 -32.13 -63.68 -79.22
N ASN A 783 -32.17 -62.93 -78.13
CA ASN A 783 -31.74 -61.53 -78.13
C ASN A 783 -30.21 -61.49 -78.32
N LYS A 784 -29.71 -60.63 -79.21
CA LYS A 784 -28.29 -60.61 -79.59
C LYS A 784 -27.37 -60.41 -78.37
N GLY A 785 -26.42 -61.32 -78.19
CA GLY A 785 -25.46 -61.30 -77.08
C GLY A 785 -26.00 -61.80 -75.73
N VAL A 786 -27.26 -62.29 -75.69
CA VAL A 786 -27.90 -62.86 -74.51
C VAL A 786 -27.87 -64.39 -74.61
N LEU A 787 -27.84 -65.12 -73.49
CA LEU A 787 -27.67 -66.58 -73.50
C LEU A 787 -28.99 -67.36 -73.62
N CYS A 788 -30.11 -66.83 -73.16
CA CYS A 788 -31.42 -67.49 -73.24
C CYS A 788 -32.04 -67.38 -74.64
N TYR A 789 -32.51 -68.52 -75.16
CA TYR A 789 -33.03 -68.70 -76.50
C TYR A 789 -34.34 -69.51 -76.50
N SER A 790 -35.13 -69.36 -77.57
CA SER A 790 -36.17 -70.33 -77.94
C SER A 790 -35.67 -71.26 -79.03
N ALA A 791 -36.15 -72.50 -79.03
CA ALA A 791 -35.70 -73.56 -79.93
C ALA A 791 -36.88 -74.31 -80.55
N ILE A 792 -36.79 -74.64 -81.85
CA ILE A 792 -37.71 -75.54 -82.54
C ILE A 792 -37.02 -76.29 -83.68
N ASP A 793 -37.44 -77.53 -83.92
CA ASP A 793 -37.00 -78.30 -85.09
C ASP A 793 -37.94 -78.08 -86.28
N TYR A 794 -37.39 -77.83 -87.48
CA TYR A 794 -38.16 -77.65 -88.71
C TYR A 794 -37.67 -78.56 -89.84
N TYR A 795 -38.56 -78.96 -90.76
CA TYR A 795 -38.22 -79.84 -91.88
C TYR A 795 -38.54 -79.18 -93.23
N THR A 796 -37.55 -79.03 -94.10
CA THR A 796 -37.65 -78.35 -95.39
C THR A 796 -38.29 -79.22 -96.48
N PHE A 797 -39.53 -79.67 -96.25
CA PHE A 797 -40.23 -80.54 -97.20
C PHE A 797 -40.32 -79.91 -98.60
N PHE A 798 -39.79 -80.60 -99.60
CA PHE A 798 -39.82 -80.24 -101.01
C PHE A 798 -40.36 -81.41 -101.83
N MET A 799 -41.46 -81.16 -102.51
CA MET A 799 -42.08 -82.11 -103.43
C MET A 799 -41.36 -82.09 -104.78
N THR A 800 -40.77 -83.22 -105.21
CA THR A 800 -40.25 -83.35 -106.56
C THR A 800 -41.38 -83.36 -107.59
N ASN A 801 -41.20 -82.64 -108.70
CA ASN A 801 -42.14 -82.62 -109.83
C ASN A 801 -41.76 -83.61 -110.94
N VAL A 802 -40.79 -84.49 -110.71
CA VAL A 802 -40.48 -85.61 -111.59
C VAL A 802 -40.11 -86.85 -110.78
N ILE A 803 -40.61 -88.02 -111.21
CA ILE A 803 -40.06 -89.32 -110.85
C ILE A 803 -39.74 -90.15 -112.10
N THR A 804 -38.66 -90.90 -112.02
CA THR A 804 -38.20 -91.85 -113.04
C THR A 804 -37.96 -93.19 -112.34
N PRO A 805 -38.98 -94.04 -112.13
CA PRO A 805 -38.81 -95.30 -111.40
C PRO A 805 -38.05 -96.34 -112.24
N ASN A 806 -36.72 -96.30 -112.19
CA ASN A 806 -35.79 -97.20 -112.90
C ASN A 806 -34.78 -97.90 -111.97
N ASP A 807 -34.96 -97.77 -110.66
CA ASP A 807 -34.16 -98.31 -109.57
C ASP A 807 -32.67 -97.89 -109.63
N ASP A 808 -32.37 -96.68 -110.14
CA ASP A 808 -31.00 -96.11 -110.19
C ASP A 808 -30.60 -95.27 -108.95
N GLY A 809 -31.54 -95.10 -108.01
CA GLY A 809 -31.40 -94.33 -106.78
C GLY A 809 -31.78 -92.85 -106.94
N ILE A 810 -32.11 -92.38 -108.14
CA ILE A 810 -32.34 -90.95 -108.44
C ILE A 810 -33.78 -90.73 -108.95
N ASN A 811 -34.59 -90.07 -108.12
CA ASN A 811 -36.01 -89.79 -108.39
C ASN A 811 -36.87 -91.04 -108.61
N ASP A 812 -36.49 -92.22 -108.09
CA ASP A 812 -37.33 -93.43 -108.16
C ASP A 812 -38.64 -93.31 -107.38
N VAL A 813 -38.59 -92.56 -106.27
CA VAL A 813 -39.68 -92.45 -105.31
C VAL A 813 -39.87 -91.02 -104.83
N ILE A 814 -41.08 -90.73 -104.37
CA ILE A 814 -41.37 -89.60 -103.50
C ILE A 814 -41.52 -90.13 -102.08
N ASP A 815 -40.66 -89.66 -101.17
CA ASP A 815 -40.70 -90.02 -99.76
C ASP A 815 -41.41 -88.95 -98.92
N PHE A 816 -42.50 -89.34 -98.29
CA PHE A 816 -43.26 -88.52 -97.35
C PHE A 816 -43.00 -88.90 -95.88
N THR A 817 -42.07 -89.80 -95.57
CA THR A 817 -41.91 -90.42 -94.23
C THR A 817 -41.76 -89.42 -93.08
N THR A 818 -41.11 -88.29 -93.30
CA THR A 818 -40.99 -87.24 -92.28
C THR A 818 -42.28 -86.43 -92.15
N ILE A 819 -42.84 -85.96 -93.27
CA ILE A 819 -44.02 -85.08 -93.27
C ILE A 819 -45.31 -85.85 -92.91
N SER A 820 -45.38 -87.16 -93.20
CA SER A 820 -46.50 -88.04 -92.83
C SER A 820 -46.67 -88.27 -91.33
N LYS A 821 -45.68 -87.84 -90.52
CA LYS A 821 -45.73 -87.85 -89.06
C LYS A 821 -46.28 -86.54 -88.48
N TYR A 822 -46.49 -85.52 -89.30
CA TYR A 822 -47.04 -84.23 -88.85
C TYR A 822 -48.55 -84.40 -88.56
N LYS A 823 -49.05 -83.60 -87.62
CA LYS A 823 -50.43 -83.68 -87.16
C LYS A 823 -51.38 -83.37 -88.31
N ASN A 824 -52.50 -84.08 -88.37
CA ASN A 824 -53.51 -83.97 -89.44
C ASN A 824 -52.97 -84.17 -90.87
N PHE A 825 -51.84 -84.88 -91.04
CA PHE A 825 -51.33 -85.19 -92.38
C PHE A 825 -52.32 -86.04 -93.20
N SER A 826 -52.58 -85.61 -94.43
CA SER A 826 -53.28 -86.36 -95.46
C SER A 826 -52.69 -86.02 -96.83
N GLY A 827 -52.70 -86.99 -97.75
CA GLY A 827 -52.20 -86.75 -99.10
C GLY A 827 -52.72 -87.75 -100.12
N ASN A 828 -52.94 -87.29 -101.35
CA ASN A 828 -53.36 -88.10 -102.48
C ASN A 828 -52.58 -87.72 -103.73
N ILE A 829 -52.41 -88.68 -104.64
CA ILE A 829 -51.88 -88.49 -105.99
C ILE A 829 -52.92 -89.03 -106.97
N PHE A 830 -53.21 -88.27 -108.02
CA PHE A 830 -54.31 -88.46 -108.97
C PHE A 830 -53.81 -88.54 -110.40
N ASP A 831 -54.51 -89.29 -111.24
CA ASP A 831 -54.29 -89.29 -112.69
C ASP A 831 -54.91 -88.06 -113.39
N ARG A 832 -54.80 -88.00 -114.72
CA ARG A 832 -55.34 -86.91 -115.56
C ARG A 832 -56.86 -86.80 -115.63
N TYR A 833 -57.58 -87.74 -115.01
CA TYR A 833 -59.04 -87.76 -114.92
C TYR A 833 -59.53 -87.49 -113.49
N GLY A 834 -58.60 -87.27 -112.54
CA GLY A 834 -58.90 -87.02 -111.13
C GLY A 834 -59.08 -88.30 -110.29
N ALA A 835 -58.74 -89.47 -110.82
CA ALA A 835 -58.81 -90.73 -110.06
C ALA A 835 -57.57 -90.88 -109.18
N ALA A 836 -57.75 -91.15 -107.88
CA ALA A 836 -56.65 -91.31 -106.92
C ALA A 836 -55.87 -92.61 -107.18
N VAL A 837 -54.62 -92.48 -107.64
CA VAL A 837 -53.68 -93.58 -107.91
C VAL A 837 -52.72 -93.85 -106.75
N PHE A 838 -52.63 -92.96 -105.76
CA PHE A 838 -51.94 -93.23 -104.51
C PHE A 838 -52.54 -92.41 -103.38
N LYS A 839 -52.66 -93.02 -102.19
CA LYS A 839 -53.05 -92.32 -100.96
C LYS A 839 -51.89 -92.41 -99.97
N VAL A 840 -51.31 -91.26 -99.67
CA VAL A 840 -50.19 -91.11 -98.75
C VAL A 840 -50.69 -91.27 -97.31
N SER A 841 -49.99 -92.05 -96.50
CA SER A 841 -50.24 -92.15 -95.05
C SER A 841 -48.95 -92.50 -94.32
N SER A 842 -48.91 -92.38 -93.00
CA SER A 842 -47.75 -92.78 -92.19
C SER A 842 -47.40 -94.27 -92.29
N GLN A 843 -48.35 -95.13 -92.68
CA GLN A 843 -48.14 -96.57 -92.93
C GLN A 843 -47.76 -96.88 -94.39
N ASN A 844 -47.98 -95.93 -95.31
CA ASN A 844 -47.62 -96.04 -96.72
C ASN A 844 -47.14 -94.67 -97.23
N PRO A 845 -45.92 -94.24 -96.83
CA PRO A 845 -45.44 -92.88 -97.07
C PRO A 845 -44.56 -92.76 -98.32
N ILE A 846 -44.41 -93.80 -99.14
CA ILE A 846 -43.50 -93.79 -100.30
C ILE A 846 -44.29 -94.09 -101.57
N TRP A 847 -44.29 -93.17 -102.54
CA TRP A 847 -44.85 -93.41 -103.87
C TRP A 847 -43.74 -93.69 -104.88
N ASN A 848 -43.78 -94.87 -105.50
CA ASN A 848 -42.78 -95.36 -106.47
C ASN A 848 -43.32 -95.42 -107.91
N GLY A 849 -44.32 -94.61 -108.23
CA GLY A 849 -44.94 -94.59 -109.56
C GLY A 849 -45.74 -95.84 -109.92
N LYS A 850 -46.14 -96.67 -108.95
CA LYS A 850 -46.97 -97.86 -109.19
C LYS A 850 -48.38 -97.69 -108.60
N TYR A 851 -49.37 -98.28 -109.26
CA TYR A 851 -50.74 -98.43 -108.76
C TYR A 851 -51.11 -99.91 -108.75
N LEU A 852 -51.56 -100.41 -107.58
CA LEU A 852 -51.84 -101.84 -107.35
C LEU A 852 -50.69 -102.76 -107.82
N GLY A 853 -49.45 -102.34 -107.57
CA GLY A 853 -48.21 -103.05 -107.94
C GLY A 853 -47.78 -102.94 -109.41
N ARG A 854 -48.60 -102.35 -110.29
CA ARG A 854 -48.27 -102.16 -111.71
C ARG A 854 -47.68 -100.76 -111.97
N PRO A 855 -46.67 -100.62 -112.85
CA PRO A 855 -46.21 -99.30 -113.28
C PRO A 855 -47.37 -98.47 -113.86
N LEU A 856 -47.47 -97.23 -113.41
CA LEU A 856 -48.37 -96.25 -114.01
C LEU A 856 -47.78 -95.75 -115.35
N PRO A 857 -48.61 -95.40 -116.35
CA PRO A 857 -48.11 -94.91 -117.63
C PRO A 857 -47.39 -93.56 -117.49
N THR A 858 -46.38 -93.32 -118.34
CA THR A 858 -45.67 -92.05 -118.46
C THR A 858 -46.67 -90.91 -118.71
N ALA A 859 -46.87 -90.07 -117.69
CA ALA A 859 -47.86 -89.02 -117.68
C ALA A 859 -47.58 -88.02 -116.55
N THR A 860 -48.20 -86.85 -116.65
CA THR A 860 -48.37 -85.97 -115.50
C THR A 860 -49.41 -86.58 -114.55
N TYR A 861 -49.10 -86.60 -113.26
CA TYR A 861 -50.00 -86.89 -112.16
C TYR A 861 -50.13 -85.64 -111.29
N TRP A 862 -51.25 -85.47 -110.60
CA TRP A 862 -51.51 -84.34 -109.71
C TRP A 862 -51.41 -84.80 -108.27
N TYR A 863 -50.91 -83.96 -107.38
CA TYR A 863 -50.90 -84.25 -105.95
C TYR A 863 -51.67 -83.19 -105.18
N GLU A 864 -52.21 -83.60 -104.04
CA GLU A 864 -52.73 -82.73 -102.98
C GLU A 864 -52.25 -83.28 -101.64
N LEU A 865 -51.67 -82.43 -100.81
CA LEU A 865 -51.18 -82.73 -99.47
C LEU A 865 -51.70 -81.66 -98.50
N SER A 866 -52.01 -82.08 -97.28
CA SER A 866 -52.47 -81.21 -96.19
C SER A 866 -51.87 -81.68 -94.86
N TRP A 867 -51.35 -80.78 -94.03
CA TRP A 867 -50.86 -81.08 -92.67
C TRP A 867 -50.92 -79.85 -91.76
N GLU A 868 -50.86 -80.04 -90.45
CA GLU A 868 -50.66 -78.97 -89.47
C GLU A 868 -49.16 -78.67 -89.32
N ASP A 869 -48.75 -77.44 -89.63
CA ASP A 869 -47.36 -77.00 -89.49
C ASP A 869 -46.91 -77.02 -88.03
N ASN A 870 -45.72 -77.55 -87.78
CA ASN A 870 -45.26 -77.82 -86.41
C ASN A 870 -44.81 -76.54 -85.66
N VAL A 871 -44.59 -75.42 -86.35
CA VAL A 871 -44.28 -74.12 -85.74
C VAL A 871 -45.57 -73.31 -85.60
N SER A 872 -46.17 -72.90 -86.72
CA SER A 872 -47.28 -71.94 -86.77
C SER A 872 -48.64 -72.52 -86.36
N LYS A 873 -48.75 -73.85 -86.24
CA LYS A 873 -49.99 -74.61 -85.95
C LYS A 873 -51.12 -74.41 -86.95
N LYS A 874 -50.82 -73.81 -88.12
CA LYS A 874 -51.79 -73.62 -89.20
C LYS A 874 -51.86 -74.88 -90.07
N THR A 875 -52.99 -75.09 -90.73
CA THR A 875 -53.10 -76.13 -91.75
C THR A 875 -52.47 -75.63 -93.05
N THR A 876 -51.41 -76.30 -93.48
CA THR A 876 -50.70 -76.08 -94.74
C THR A 876 -51.27 -77.01 -95.79
N HIS A 877 -51.69 -76.44 -96.91
CA HIS A 877 -52.10 -77.18 -98.10
C HIS A 877 -51.08 -76.96 -99.22
N THR A 878 -50.70 -78.01 -99.94
CA THR A 878 -49.91 -77.89 -101.16
C THR A 878 -50.42 -78.87 -102.21
N SER A 879 -50.55 -78.37 -103.44
CA SER A 879 -51.03 -79.13 -104.58
C SER A 879 -50.23 -78.75 -105.81
N GLY A 880 -50.01 -79.71 -106.69
CA GLY A 880 -49.26 -79.48 -107.91
C GLY A 880 -49.27 -80.70 -108.79
N TRP A 881 -48.22 -80.86 -109.57
CA TRP A 881 -48.05 -81.99 -110.46
C TRP A 881 -46.67 -82.63 -110.34
N VAL A 882 -46.60 -83.90 -110.71
CA VAL A 882 -45.39 -84.69 -110.87
C VAL A 882 -45.44 -85.43 -112.19
N LEU A 883 -44.41 -85.26 -113.01
CA LEU A 883 -44.20 -86.06 -114.21
C LEU A 883 -43.64 -87.42 -113.78
N LEU A 884 -44.44 -88.47 -113.95
CA LEU A 884 -43.91 -89.83 -113.94
C LEU A 884 -43.41 -90.14 -115.34
N LYS A 885 -42.13 -90.45 -115.47
CA LYS A 885 -41.52 -90.85 -116.74
C LYS A 885 -40.86 -92.20 -116.60
N ASN A 886 -41.53 -93.23 -117.09
CA ASN A 886 -40.89 -94.51 -117.35
C ASN A 886 -39.84 -94.29 -118.45
N ARG A 887 -38.64 -94.83 -118.25
CA ARG A 887 -37.73 -95.17 -119.34
C ARG A 887 -38.14 -96.56 -119.81
N ASP A 888 -38.42 -96.69 -121.11
CA ASP A 888 -38.44 -97.99 -121.79
C ASP A 888 -37.00 -98.53 -121.92
#